data_AF-A0A8J7CHT1-F1
#
_entry.id   AF-A0A8J7CHT1-F1
#
_cell.length_a   1.000
_cell.length_b   1.000
_cell.length_c   1.000
_cell.angle_alpha   90.00
_cell.angle_beta   90.00
_cell.angle_gamma   90.00
#
_symmetry.space_group_name_H-M   'P 1'
#
loop_
_entity.id
_entity.type
_entity.pdbx_description
1 polymer ?
#
loop_
_entity_poly.entity_id
_entity_poly.type
_entity_poly.pdbx_seq_one_letter_code
_entity_poly.pdbx_strand_id
1 'polypeptide(L)'
;MKIALARRIPIWFVAAALLSLAVQCDTGGPTGGLDADGVAANNRGVAYMGRFDFEAALEVFSALAERYPDNPDIQINLAIATMNRQQEGDEETAKVIFDRVLQNDPSNVRAAYNSGLIDLHRGYAEAALPHILQVTEADPTNAEAYYHVGQCYMQLQQFEEALPWFKRAIEIDPYLRSAHYRAFQAAQRLRDRERADAFLERFQGLEANPRSHLVEFKYTRMGKLGEVVALGTSEATPIEMPTGPIFAGRQKLAEEPADWLSSADVTACDLDHDGAVDLFFAGAFGAEGPAHNAVLMARDKEFELTADHPLVEVGDVNTALWGDIDNDGMTDVYLCRRGHNQLWRQIETGSWQNVTTNTGTSGGDLDSIDGALFDADHDGDLDIFVVNSDGHNELFNNNRDGFFRPLAADRGLTGSGTSRALLVADLDADLDADLMIINSDAPHEVYINELLWEYRAAEGWDEFVAADIEAAVAGDVDADGYFEIYSSDRNGALSRWQATESGDWAATEITPGSEISGPIRLALADVDGDGSLDLVISTGGGWHVVSPMNGNQIFAASDAVSAWALAALEPQRGPSLVALTPEHGPSVWPPGPGRLPFVAVSLTGREDEADSMRTNASGIGARLAVRAGARWTVVDTYRADSGPGQSLQPLLLGLGGAPRIDFVSIDWSDGVLQTEMDLAAGSAHIIAETQRQLSSCPVLFSWDGEAWIFVSDLLGVGGIGYALGPGQYGEPRPWERFMMPPTSLASSDGRLVLKVGEPMEEITYLDAARLVAYDLP
;
A
#
# COMPACT_ATOMS: atom_id res chain seq x y z
N MET A 1 20.79 -33.83 28.37
CA MET A 1 22.22 -33.54 28.13
C MET A 1 22.23 -32.23 27.36
N LYS A 2 22.65 -31.15 28.02
CA LYS A 2 22.60 -29.77 27.51
C LYS A 2 23.66 -29.59 26.43
N ILE A 3 23.28 -29.17 25.23
CA ILE A 3 24.19 -28.57 24.25
C ILE A 3 23.72 -27.12 24.09
N ALA A 4 24.65 -26.21 24.39
CA ALA A 4 24.42 -24.78 24.45
C ALA A 4 24.22 -24.21 23.04
N LEU A 5 23.11 -23.50 22.83
CA LEU A 5 22.98 -22.57 21.71
C LEU A 5 24.04 -21.48 21.88
N ALA A 6 24.93 -21.40 20.89
CA ALA A 6 25.85 -20.28 20.75
C ALA A 6 25.03 -19.01 20.47
N ARG A 7 25.43 -17.95 21.17
CA ARG A 7 24.86 -16.61 21.17
C ARG A 7 24.63 -16.09 19.75
N ARG A 8 23.41 -15.63 19.49
CA ARG A 8 23.03 -14.80 18.35
C ARG A 8 23.93 -13.57 18.31
N ILE A 9 24.54 -13.33 17.15
CA ILE A 9 25.18 -12.07 16.78
C ILE A 9 24.05 -11.21 16.19
N PRO A 10 23.87 -9.95 16.60
CA PRO A 10 22.78 -9.11 16.11
C PRO A 10 23.05 -8.75 14.65
N ILE A 11 22.09 -9.09 13.78
CA ILE A 11 22.06 -8.73 12.36
C ILE A 11 21.21 -7.45 12.31
N TRP A 12 21.83 -6.36 11.87
CA TRP A 12 21.20 -5.04 11.69
C TRP A 12 21.00 -4.78 10.19
N PHE A 13 19.97 -3.97 9.90
CA PHE A 13 19.49 -3.48 8.61
C PHE A 13 18.63 -4.47 7.80
N VAL A 14 17.31 -4.31 7.94
CA VAL A 14 16.32 -4.71 6.95
C VAL A 14 15.76 -3.40 6.40
N ALA A 15 15.94 -3.17 5.10
CA ALA A 15 15.22 -2.16 4.35
C ALA A 15 14.53 -2.92 3.21
N ALA A 16 13.27 -3.29 3.40
CA ALA A 16 12.34 -3.55 2.30
C ALA A 16 11.69 -2.20 1.97
N ALA A 17 11.63 -1.67 0.75
CA ALA A 17 11.07 -2.23 -0.50
C ALA A 17 9.56 -2.41 -0.34
N LEU A 18 8.80 -1.30 -0.32
CA LEU A 18 7.90 -0.92 -1.42
C LEU A 18 7.57 0.60 -1.41
N LEU A 19 8.19 1.32 -2.36
CA LEU A 19 7.58 2.38 -3.19
C LEU A 19 8.49 2.53 -4.43
N SER A 20 7.99 2.08 -5.58
CA SER A 20 8.67 2.03 -6.88
C SER A 20 8.07 3.02 -7.89
N LEU A 21 7.45 4.09 -7.40
CA LEU A 21 7.13 5.27 -8.21
C LEU A 21 7.47 6.55 -7.43
N ALA A 22 8.71 6.99 -7.64
CA ALA A 22 9.06 8.40 -7.76
C ALA A 22 8.86 9.36 -6.56
N VAL A 23 8.83 8.88 -5.32
CA VAL A 23 9.25 9.72 -4.19
C VAL A 23 10.76 9.64 -4.03
N GLN A 24 11.48 10.10 -5.05
CA GLN A 24 12.84 10.58 -4.83
C GLN A 24 12.70 12.09 -4.67
N CYS A 25 12.61 12.52 -3.42
CA CYS A 25 12.76 13.92 -3.08
C CYS A 25 14.22 14.29 -3.44
N ASP A 26 14.40 14.84 -4.64
CA ASP A 26 15.69 15.31 -5.12
C ASP A 26 16.16 16.44 -4.20
N THR A 27 17.12 16.14 -3.33
CA THR A 27 17.76 17.12 -2.43
C THR A 27 18.83 17.97 -3.13
N GLY A 28 18.83 17.99 -4.48
CA GLY A 28 20.00 18.35 -5.27
C GLY A 28 19.84 19.37 -6.41
N GLY A 29 18.89 20.32 -6.40
CA GLY A 29 18.98 21.50 -7.30
C GLY A 29 17.65 22.14 -7.75
N PRO A 30 17.66 23.41 -8.18
CA PRO A 30 16.44 24.18 -8.44
C PRO A 30 15.81 23.75 -9.77
N THR A 31 14.78 22.90 -9.71
CA THR A 31 14.13 22.24 -10.85
C THR A 31 15.10 21.36 -11.65
N GLY A 32 14.65 20.25 -12.24
CA GLY A 32 15.39 19.63 -13.35
C GLY A 32 15.47 20.57 -14.58
N GLY A 33 15.62 21.88 -14.43
CA GLY A 33 15.54 22.88 -15.50
C GLY A 33 14.19 22.91 -16.23
N LEU A 34 13.15 22.24 -15.70
CA LEU A 34 11.83 22.17 -16.32
C LEU A 34 10.98 23.37 -15.88
N ASP A 35 10.23 23.94 -16.82
CA ASP A 35 9.10 24.82 -16.50
C ASP A 35 7.84 23.99 -16.18
N ALA A 36 6.76 24.66 -15.78
CA ALA A 36 5.52 24.00 -15.39
C ALA A 36 4.95 23.08 -16.49
N ASP A 37 5.05 23.48 -17.77
CA ASP A 37 4.62 22.64 -18.89
C ASP A 37 5.55 21.42 -19.05
N GLY A 38 6.85 21.59 -18.83
CA GLY A 38 7.84 20.51 -18.80
C GLY A 38 7.57 19.50 -17.67
N VAL A 39 7.24 19.98 -16.46
CA VAL A 39 6.86 19.12 -15.32
C VAL A 39 5.60 18.34 -15.63
N ALA A 40 4.55 19.01 -16.12
CA ALA A 40 3.29 18.34 -16.47
C ALA A 40 3.46 17.29 -17.58
N ALA A 41 4.29 17.59 -18.59
CA ALA A 41 4.63 16.62 -19.63
C ALA A 41 5.46 15.45 -19.08
N ASN A 42 6.43 15.70 -18.18
CA ASN A 42 7.21 14.63 -17.57
C ASN A 42 6.31 13.73 -16.71
N ASN A 43 5.45 14.31 -15.88
CA ASN A 43 4.45 13.57 -15.10
C ASN A 43 3.58 12.68 -15.99
N ARG A 44 3.16 13.19 -17.16
CA ARG A 44 2.42 12.39 -18.15
C ARG A 44 3.22 11.21 -18.69
N GLY A 45 4.51 11.41 -18.99
CA GLY A 45 5.39 10.33 -19.42
C GLY A 45 5.56 9.25 -18.33
N VAL A 46 5.73 9.67 -17.08
CA VAL A 46 5.79 8.78 -15.91
C VAL A 46 4.48 7.98 -15.76
N ALA A 47 3.34 8.66 -15.90
CA ALA A 47 2.03 8.02 -15.82
C ALA A 47 1.83 6.95 -16.91
N TYR A 48 2.25 7.23 -18.15
CA TYR A 48 2.21 6.23 -19.22
C TYR A 48 3.10 5.01 -18.92
N MET A 49 4.28 5.22 -18.34
CA MET A 49 5.13 4.10 -17.91
C MET A 49 4.47 3.25 -16.83
N GLY A 50 3.83 3.86 -15.80
CA GLY A 50 3.06 3.13 -14.77
C GLY A 50 1.80 2.42 -15.30
N ARG A 51 1.28 2.88 -16.45
CA ARG A 51 0.24 2.20 -17.23
C ARG A 51 0.78 1.15 -18.21
N PHE A 52 2.09 0.94 -18.26
CA PHE A 52 2.76 0.07 -19.23
C PHE A 52 2.52 0.47 -20.71
N ASP A 53 2.10 1.72 -20.97
CA ASP A 53 1.99 2.30 -22.31
C ASP A 53 3.32 2.92 -22.73
N PHE A 54 4.29 2.04 -23.03
CA PHE A 54 5.66 2.45 -23.33
C PHE A 54 5.80 3.27 -24.62
N GLU A 55 4.89 3.08 -25.60
CA GLU A 55 4.92 3.86 -26.83
C GLU A 55 4.48 5.30 -26.56
N ALA A 56 3.37 5.50 -25.83
CA ALA A 56 2.93 6.85 -25.47
C ALA A 56 3.96 7.56 -24.57
N ALA A 57 4.58 6.84 -23.62
CA ALA A 57 5.66 7.37 -22.81
C ALA A 57 6.87 7.80 -23.65
N LEU A 58 7.28 6.96 -24.61
CA LEU A 58 8.38 7.25 -25.53
C LEU A 58 8.12 8.52 -26.35
N GLU A 59 6.91 8.71 -26.88
CA GLU A 59 6.53 9.91 -27.61
C GLU A 59 6.67 11.18 -26.75
N VAL A 60 6.18 11.13 -25.51
CA VAL A 60 6.25 12.25 -24.57
C VAL A 60 7.70 12.57 -24.19
N PHE A 61 8.49 11.56 -23.81
CA PHE A 61 9.88 11.78 -23.43
C PHE A 61 10.76 12.19 -24.62
N SER A 62 10.45 11.76 -25.84
CA SER A 62 11.16 12.22 -27.04
C SER A 62 10.95 13.72 -27.26
N ALA A 63 9.70 14.21 -27.13
CA ALA A 63 9.41 15.63 -27.23
C ALA A 63 10.08 16.45 -26.11
N LEU A 64 10.13 15.91 -24.88
CA LEU A 64 10.85 16.54 -23.77
C LEU A 64 12.36 16.59 -24.01
N ALA A 65 12.95 15.51 -24.54
CA ALA A 65 14.36 15.45 -24.87
C ALA A 65 14.76 16.43 -25.98
N GLU A 66 13.86 16.76 -26.91
CA GLU A 66 14.09 17.82 -27.90
C GLU A 66 14.10 19.22 -27.27
N ARG A 67 13.22 19.45 -26.28
CA ARG A 67 13.11 20.75 -25.58
C ARG A 67 14.22 20.95 -24.54
N TYR A 68 14.63 19.87 -23.87
CA TYR A 68 15.61 19.86 -22.79
C TYR A 68 16.76 18.87 -23.12
N PRO A 69 17.52 19.08 -24.21
CA PRO A 69 18.50 18.11 -24.70
C PRO A 69 19.68 17.88 -23.74
N ASP A 70 19.95 18.84 -22.87
CA ASP A 70 21.07 18.79 -21.92
C ASP A 70 20.64 18.31 -20.52
N ASN A 71 19.35 18.01 -20.30
CA ASN A 71 18.88 17.46 -19.02
C ASN A 71 19.13 15.94 -18.97
N PRO A 72 19.97 15.43 -18.04
CA PRO A 72 20.29 14.00 -17.97
C PRO A 72 19.10 13.13 -17.57
N ASP A 73 18.23 13.56 -16.65
CA ASP A 73 17.08 12.78 -16.19
C ASP A 73 16.02 12.60 -17.27
N ILE A 74 15.79 13.60 -18.12
CA ILE A 74 14.92 13.49 -19.30
C ILE A 74 15.50 12.50 -20.31
N GLN A 75 16.82 12.54 -20.55
CA GLN A 75 17.48 11.56 -21.43
C GLN A 75 17.40 10.15 -20.84
N ILE A 76 17.54 9.99 -19.53
CA ILE A 76 17.41 8.72 -18.83
C ILE A 76 15.97 8.21 -18.91
N ASN A 77 14.96 9.04 -18.62
CA ASN A 77 13.55 8.67 -18.75
C ASN A 77 13.21 8.24 -20.19
N LEU A 78 13.72 8.96 -21.20
CA LEU A 78 13.60 8.57 -22.61
C LEU A 78 14.22 7.20 -22.88
N ALA A 79 15.44 6.96 -22.41
CA ALA A 79 16.15 5.70 -22.63
C ALA A 79 15.44 4.52 -21.94
N ILE A 80 14.93 4.72 -20.72
CA ILE A 80 14.15 3.72 -19.99
C ILE A 80 12.85 3.39 -20.75
N ALA A 81 12.11 4.41 -21.22
CA ALA A 81 10.91 4.19 -22.03
C ALA A 81 11.24 3.45 -23.34
N THR A 82 12.35 3.82 -23.99
CA THR A 82 12.82 3.17 -25.22
C THR A 82 13.08 1.68 -24.99
N MET A 83 13.88 1.29 -23.99
CA MET A 83 14.20 -0.12 -23.79
C MET A 83 12.99 -0.97 -23.36
N ASN A 84 12.04 -0.39 -22.63
CA ASN A 84 10.84 -1.12 -22.18
C ASN A 84 9.78 -1.29 -23.27
N ARG A 85 9.83 -0.51 -24.35
CA ARG A 85 8.99 -0.77 -25.54
C ARG A 85 9.31 -2.12 -26.21
N GLN A 86 10.54 -2.64 -26.01
CA GLN A 86 10.97 -3.96 -26.44
C GLN A 86 10.79 -4.27 -27.95
N GLN A 87 10.94 -3.27 -28.83
CA GLN A 87 11.08 -3.48 -30.26
C GLN A 87 12.54 -3.77 -30.66
N GLU A 88 12.74 -4.36 -31.84
CA GLU A 88 14.08 -4.64 -32.36
C GLU A 88 14.91 -3.34 -32.48
N GLY A 89 16.07 -3.28 -31.81
CA GLY A 89 16.96 -2.12 -31.81
C GLY A 89 16.76 -1.14 -30.63
N ASP A 90 15.74 -1.35 -29.80
CA ASP A 90 15.43 -0.44 -28.68
C ASP A 90 16.51 -0.45 -27.60
N GLU A 91 17.02 -1.63 -27.24
CA GLU A 91 18.11 -1.78 -26.27
C GLU A 91 19.38 -1.05 -26.73
N GLU A 92 19.76 -1.20 -28.01
CA GLU A 92 20.89 -0.49 -28.58
C GLU A 92 20.68 1.02 -28.59
N THR A 93 19.47 1.47 -28.91
CA THR A 93 19.10 2.89 -28.95
C THR A 93 19.16 3.50 -27.56
N ALA A 94 18.55 2.84 -26.56
CA ALA A 94 18.59 3.24 -25.17
C ALA A 94 20.04 3.30 -24.65
N LYS A 95 20.85 2.27 -24.96
CA LYS A 95 22.27 2.25 -24.59
C LYS A 95 23.04 3.45 -25.14
N VAL A 96 22.82 3.83 -26.40
CA VAL A 96 23.47 5.02 -26.99
C VAL A 96 23.13 6.29 -26.22
N ILE A 97 21.89 6.40 -25.72
CA ILE A 97 21.46 7.54 -24.91
C ILE A 97 22.15 7.51 -23.54
N PHE A 98 22.14 6.38 -22.83
CA PHE A 98 22.83 6.24 -21.54
C PHE A 98 24.34 6.52 -21.65
N ASP A 99 25.00 5.98 -22.68
CA ASP A 99 26.43 6.19 -22.91
C ASP A 99 26.74 7.68 -23.18
N ARG A 100 25.81 8.43 -23.79
CA ARG A 100 25.96 9.89 -23.94
C ARG A 100 25.82 10.63 -22.62
N VAL A 101 24.87 10.23 -21.76
CA VAL A 101 24.75 10.78 -20.40
C VAL A 101 26.05 10.55 -19.63
N LEU A 102 26.58 9.33 -19.66
CA LEU A 102 27.84 8.95 -18.99
C LEU A 102 29.08 9.63 -19.58
N GLN A 103 29.07 9.98 -20.87
CA GLN A 103 30.15 10.79 -21.46
C GLN A 103 30.19 12.22 -20.88
N ASN A 104 29.02 12.79 -20.58
CA ASN A 104 28.90 14.13 -20.02
C ASN A 104 29.10 14.13 -18.49
N ASP A 105 28.52 13.13 -17.82
CA ASP A 105 28.63 12.90 -16.38
C ASP A 105 28.93 11.41 -16.10
N PRO A 106 30.23 11.04 -16.02
CA PRO A 106 30.64 9.68 -15.68
C PRO A 106 30.21 9.22 -14.28
N SER A 107 29.80 10.14 -13.40
CA SER A 107 29.36 9.81 -12.04
C SER A 107 27.88 9.48 -11.94
N ASN A 108 27.11 9.64 -13.03
CA ASN A 108 25.67 9.44 -13.03
C ASN A 108 25.29 7.96 -12.78
N VAL A 109 24.84 7.68 -11.55
CA VAL A 109 24.56 6.33 -11.06
C VAL A 109 23.38 5.68 -11.80
N ARG A 110 22.30 6.43 -12.09
CA ARG A 110 21.13 5.91 -12.83
C ARG A 110 21.51 5.49 -14.25
N ALA A 111 22.26 6.31 -14.98
CA ALA A 111 22.70 5.97 -16.33
C ALA A 111 23.69 4.78 -16.33
N ALA A 112 24.60 4.72 -15.35
CA ALA A 112 25.54 3.60 -15.20
C ALA A 112 24.77 2.29 -14.95
N TYR A 113 23.83 2.30 -14.00
CA TYR A 113 22.98 1.16 -13.69
C TYR A 113 22.28 0.62 -14.93
N ASN A 114 21.51 1.46 -15.63
CA ASN A 114 20.74 1.03 -16.80
C ASN A 114 21.59 0.61 -17.99
N SER A 115 22.72 1.30 -18.26
CA SER A 115 23.66 0.87 -19.31
C SER A 115 24.26 -0.49 -18.98
N GLY A 116 24.60 -0.71 -17.71
CA GLY A 116 25.06 -2.00 -17.19
C GLY A 116 24.00 -3.10 -17.29
N LEU A 117 22.73 -2.81 -17.00
CA LEU A 117 21.62 -3.76 -17.16
C LEU A 117 21.45 -4.21 -18.61
N ILE A 118 21.49 -3.28 -19.57
CA ILE A 118 21.41 -3.61 -21.00
C ILE A 118 22.59 -4.51 -21.41
N ASP A 119 23.81 -4.15 -21.02
CA ASP A 119 25.00 -4.95 -21.33
C ASP A 119 24.90 -6.35 -20.72
N LEU A 120 24.43 -6.46 -19.47
CA LEU A 120 24.21 -7.74 -18.80
C LEU A 120 23.11 -8.57 -19.48
N HIS A 121 21.99 -7.96 -19.87
CA HIS A 121 20.88 -8.62 -20.57
C HIS A 121 21.35 -9.21 -21.90
N ARG A 122 22.21 -8.50 -22.63
CA ARG A 122 22.78 -8.90 -23.92
C ARG A 122 23.97 -9.86 -23.80
N GLY A 123 24.36 -10.24 -22.58
CA GLY A 123 25.44 -11.20 -22.32
C GLY A 123 26.85 -10.60 -22.30
N TYR A 124 26.97 -9.27 -22.22
CA TYR A 124 28.24 -8.53 -22.19
C TYR A 124 28.68 -8.19 -20.76
N ALA A 125 28.77 -9.21 -19.89
CA ALA A 125 29.09 -9.03 -18.47
C ALA A 125 30.42 -8.29 -18.19
N GLU A 126 31.45 -8.42 -19.04
CA GLU A 126 32.71 -7.68 -18.87
C GLU A 126 32.52 -6.16 -18.99
N ALA A 127 31.60 -5.72 -19.85
CA ALA A 127 31.27 -4.32 -20.04
C ALA A 127 30.32 -3.80 -18.96
N ALA A 128 29.38 -4.64 -18.51
CA ALA A 128 28.41 -4.29 -17.48
C ALA A 128 29.06 -4.09 -16.09
N LEU A 129 29.97 -4.98 -15.70
CA LEU A 129 30.55 -5.03 -14.35
C LEU A 129 31.05 -3.68 -13.79
N PRO A 130 31.88 -2.89 -14.49
CA PRO A 130 32.36 -1.61 -13.95
C PRO A 130 31.23 -0.59 -13.70
N HIS A 131 30.19 -0.56 -14.55
CA HIS A 131 29.07 0.34 -14.36
C HIS A 131 28.22 -0.05 -13.14
N ILE A 132 27.97 -1.34 -12.94
CA ILE A 132 27.15 -1.82 -11.81
C ILE A 132 27.92 -1.71 -10.49
N LEU A 133 29.24 -1.92 -10.49
CA LEU A 133 30.08 -1.72 -9.30
C LEU A 133 30.02 -0.28 -8.79
N GLN A 134 30.03 0.71 -9.69
CA GLN A 134 29.86 2.12 -9.32
C GLN A 134 28.56 2.36 -8.53
N VAL A 135 27.50 1.63 -8.83
CA VAL A 135 26.22 1.73 -8.12
C VAL A 135 26.35 1.21 -6.70
N THR A 136 27.01 0.07 -6.50
CA THR A 136 27.25 -0.49 -5.14
C THR A 136 28.17 0.38 -4.28
N GLU A 137 29.02 1.20 -4.91
CA GLU A 137 29.86 2.18 -4.20
C GLU A 137 29.09 3.44 -3.81
N ALA A 138 28.16 3.89 -4.66
CA ALA A 138 27.33 5.05 -4.41
C ALA A 138 26.18 4.77 -3.43
N ASP A 139 25.59 3.57 -3.51
CA ASP A 139 24.49 3.10 -2.67
C ASP A 139 24.80 1.70 -2.11
N PRO A 140 25.41 1.62 -0.91
CA PRO A 140 25.72 0.36 -0.23
C PRO A 140 24.49 -0.42 0.28
N THR A 141 23.29 0.14 0.11
CA THR A 141 22.00 -0.44 0.52
C THR A 141 21.16 -0.92 -0.67
N ASN A 142 21.70 -0.88 -1.90
CA ASN A 142 20.99 -1.33 -3.10
C ASN A 142 21.15 -2.84 -3.35
N ALA A 143 20.21 -3.66 -2.86
CA ALA A 143 20.29 -5.12 -2.98
C ALA A 143 20.36 -5.59 -4.45
N GLU A 144 19.64 -4.94 -5.35
CA GLU A 144 19.58 -5.26 -6.78
C GLU A 144 20.92 -5.01 -7.46
N ALA A 145 21.63 -3.93 -7.14
CA ALA A 145 22.98 -3.67 -7.65
C ALA A 145 23.94 -4.78 -7.23
N TYR A 146 23.93 -5.22 -5.96
CA TYR A 146 24.73 -6.36 -5.50
C TYR A 146 24.33 -7.66 -6.24
N TYR A 147 23.04 -7.89 -6.44
CA TYR A 147 22.54 -9.01 -7.25
C TYR A 147 23.09 -8.97 -8.68
N HIS A 148 23.06 -7.82 -9.35
CA HIS A 148 23.52 -7.69 -10.72
C HIS A 148 25.05 -7.82 -10.85
N VAL A 149 25.84 -7.36 -9.87
CA VAL A 149 27.28 -7.66 -9.83
C VAL A 149 27.51 -9.17 -9.75
N GLY A 150 26.76 -9.87 -8.88
CA GLY A 150 26.76 -11.32 -8.83
C GLY A 150 26.39 -11.97 -10.17
N GLN A 151 25.40 -11.44 -10.89
CA GLN A 151 25.03 -11.91 -12.22
C GLN A 151 26.13 -11.72 -13.26
N CYS A 152 26.85 -10.59 -13.23
CA CYS A 152 28.01 -10.37 -14.10
C CYS A 152 29.04 -11.50 -13.89
N TYR A 153 29.43 -11.76 -12.65
CA TYR A 153 30.37 -12.84 -12.33
C TYR A 153 29.84 -14.23 -12.71
N MET A 154 28.52 -14.49 -12.57
CA MET A 154 27.90 -15.73 -13.03
C MET A 154 28.02 -15.92 -14.55
N GLN A 155 27.77 -14.88 -15.35
CA GLN A 155 27.94 -14.94 -16.81
C GLN A 155 29.40 -15.13 -17.23
N LEU A 156 30.34 -14.55 -16.47
CA LEU A 156 31.79 -14.75 -16.63
C LEU A 156 32.27 -16.12 -16.12
N GLN A 157 31.39 -16.94 -15.56
CA GLN A 157 31.69 -18.24 -14.95
C GLN A 157 32.69 -18.15 -13.77
N GLN A 158 32.72 -17.01 -13.09
CA GLN A 158 33.52 -16.72 -11.92
C GLN A 158 32.65 -16.92 -10.66
N PHE A 159 32.38 -18.19 -10.35
CA PHE A 159 31.39 -18.56 -9.33
C PHE A 159 31.87 -18.26 -7.90
N GLU A 160 33.18 -18.38 -7.65
CA GLU A 160 33.82 -18.04 -6.38
C GLU A 160 33.64 -16.55 -6.04
N GLU A 161 33.74 -15.69 -7.06
CA GLU A 161 33.55 -14.25 -6.96
C GLU A 161 32.07 -13.89 -6.87
N ALA A 162 31.17 -14.58 -7.57
CA ALA A 162 29.73 -14.28 -7.60
C ALA A 162 29.04 -14.49 -6.24
N LEU A 163 29.37 -15.57 -5.53
CA LEU A 163 28.62 -16.00 -4.33
C LEU A 163 28.61 -14.95 -3.19
N PRO A 164 29.73 -14.27 -2.85
CA PRO A 164 29.72 -13.16 -1.89
C PRO A 164 28.77 -12.02 -2.25
N TRP A 165 28.62 -11.68 -3.53
CA TRP A 165 27.72 -10.59 -3.97
C TRP A 165 26.24 -10.96 -3.75
N PHE A 166 25.85 -12.19 -4.11
CA PHE A 166 24.48 -12.65 -3.81
C PHE A 166 24.20 -12.72 -2.31
N LYS A 167 25.19 -13.14 -1.50
CA LYS A 167 25.05 -13.09 -0.05
C LYS A 167 24.85 -11.68 0.46
N ARG A 168 25.57 -10.70 -0.08
CA ARG A 168 25.39 -9.30 0.31
C ARG A 168 24.02 -8.78 -0.11
N ALA A 169 23.53 -9.12 -1.30
CA ALA A 169 22.17 -8.83 -1.72
C ALA A 169 21.14 -9.41 -0.74
N ILE A 170 21.29 -10.69 -0.35
CA ILE A 170 20.43 -11.38 0.63
C ILE A 170 20.51 -10.76 2.04
N GLU A 171 21.69 -10.27 2.44
CA GLU A 171 21.87 -9.60 3.73
C GLU A 171 21.15 -8.25 3.79
N ILE A 172 21.09 -7.52 2.67
CA ILE A 172 20.40 -6.24 2.55
C ILE A 172 18.89 -6.48 2.42
N ASP A 173 18.53 -7.42 1.55
CA ASP A 173 17.15 -7.81 1.26
C ASP A 173 17.00 -9.34 1.32
N PRO A 174 16.53 -9.86 2.47
CA PRO A 174 16.30 -11.29 2.66
C PRO A 174 15.16 -11.86 1.83
N TYR A 175 14.28 -11.02 1.27
CA TYR A 175 13.09 -11.40 0.52
C TYR A 175 13.32 -11.37 -1.00
N LEU A 176 14.46 -10.82 -1.46
CA LEU A 176 14.90 -10.90 -2.86
C LEU A 176 15.17 -12.35 -3.28
N ARG A 177 14.12 -13.04 -3.71
CA ARG A 177 14.08 -14.48 -3.97
C ARG A 177 14.99 -14.87 -5.13
N SER A 178 15.15 -13.98 -6.11
CA SER A 178 16.11 -14.19 -7.20
C SER A 178 17.55 -14.33 -6.69
N ALA A 179 17.94 -13.61 -5.63
CA ALA A 179 19.29 -13.69 -5.06
C ALA A 179 19.56 -15.04 -4.40
N HIS A 180 18.59 -15.61 -3.67
CA HIS A 180 18.69 -16.96 -3.09
C HIS A 180 18.87 -18.02 -4.17
N TYR A 181 18.06 -17.97 -5.23
CA TYR A 181 18.18 -18.91 -6.34
C TYR A 181 19.55 -18.84 -7.03
N ARG A 182 20.09 -17.63 -7.19
CA ARG A 182 21.39 -17.42 -7.86
C ARG A 182 22.57 -17.78 -6.97
N ALA A 183 22.47 -17.55 -5.67
CA ALA A 183 23.41 -18.07 -4.68
C ALA A 183 23.42 -19.61 -4.66
N PHE A 184 22.24 -20.24 -4.75
CA PHE A 184 22.10 -21.69 -4.93
C PHE A 184 22.84 -22.16 -6.19
N GLN A 185 22.57 -21.55 -7.36
CA GLN A 185 23.22 -21.93 -8.62
C GLN A 185 24.75 -21.78 -8.54
N ALA A 186 25.26 -20.69 -7.95
CA ALA A 186 26.69 -20.49 -7.74
C ALA A 186 27.28 -21.58 -6.83
N ALA A 187 26.66 -21.87 -5.69
CA ALA A 187 27.11 -22.92 -4.76
C ALA A 187 27.12 -24.32 -5.40
N GLN A 188 26.12 -24.64 -6.24
CA GLN A 188 26.10 -25.88 -7.01
C GLN A 188 27.29 -25.99 -7.97
N ARG A 189 27.65 -24.91 -8.66
CA ARG A 189 28.81 -24.87 -9.58
C ARG A 189 30.13 -25.05 -8.83
N LEU A 190 30.22 -24.51 -7.62
CA LEU A 190 31.33 -24.70 -6.68
C LEU A 190 31.36 -26.08 -6.01
N ARG A 191 30.33 -26.90 -6.21
CA ARG A 191 30.12 -28.20 -5.56
C ARG A 191 30.01 -28.12 -4.03
N ASP A 192 29.58 -26.97 -3.52
CA ASP A 192 29.28 -26.74 -2.10
C ASP A 192 27.81 -27.12 -1.83
N ARG A 193 27.57 -28.42 -1.65
CA ARG A 193 26.20 -28.96 -1.50
C ARG A 193 25.46 -28.41 -0.29
N GLU A 194 26.16 -28.28 0.84
CA GLU A 194 25.55 -27.82 2.09
C GLU A 194 24.98 -26.41 1.95
N ARG A 195 25.74 -25.48 1.35
CA ARG A 195 25.24 -24.13 1.09
C ARG A 195 24.16 -24.10 0.00
N ALA A 196 24.32 -24.90 -1.06
CA ALA A 196 23.33 -24.97 -2.12
C ALA A 196 21.95 -25.39 -1.56
N ASP A 197 21.91 -26.44 -0.75
CA ASP A 197 20.66 -26.94 -0.15
C ASP A 197 20.00 -25.86 0.74
N ALA A 198 20.79 -25.13 1.54
CA ALA A 198 20.28 -24.05 2.39
C ALA A 198 19.68 -22.87 1.59
N PHE A 199 20.35 -22.45 0.51
CA PHE A 199 19.81 -21.38 -0.35
C PHE A 199 18.54 -21.82 -1.09
N LEU A 200 18.48 -23.08 -1.54
CA LEU A 200 17.29 -23.62 -2.20
C LEU A 200 16.09 -23.68 -1.24
N GLU A 201 16.31 -24.14 -0.01
CA GLU A 201 15.29 -24.17 1.04
C GLU A 201 14.74 -22.77 1.30
N ARG A 202 15.61 -21.75 1.40
CA ARG A 202 15.16 -20.37 1.59
C ARG A 202 14.40 -19.82 0.38
N PHE A 203 14.89 -20.08 -0.84
CA PHE A 203 14.19 -19.71 -2.08
C PHE A 203 12.78 -20.32 -2.19
N GLN A 204 12.63 -21.59 -1.78
CA GLN A 204 11.33 -22.27 -1.76
C GLN A 204 10.44 -21.74 -0.63
N GLY A 205 11.00 -21.49 0.55
CA GLY A 205 10.25 -20.93 1.67
C GLY A 205 9.72 -19.52 1.42
N LEU A 206 10.37 -18.74 0.56
CA LEU A 206 9.91 -17.42 0.14
C LEU A 206 8.81 -17.44 -0.92
N GLU A 207 8.50 -18.59 -1.53
CA GLU A 207 7.52 -18.68 -2.64
C GLU A 207 6.12 -18.19 -2.25
N ALA A 208 5.70 -18.48 -1.02
CA ALA A 208 4.41 -18.06 -0.49
C ALA A 208 4.50 -16.79 0.36
N ASN A 209 5.67 -16.16 0.44
CA ASN A 209 5.85 -14.93 1.21
C ASN A 209 5.62 -13.71 0.29
N PRO A 210 4.65 -12.85 0.58
CA PRO A 210 4.30 -11.76 -0.35
C PRO A 210 5.33 -10.63 -0.46
N ARG A 211 6.20 -10.44 0.54
CA ARG A 211 7.40 -9.57 0.44
C ARG A 211 8.42 -10.11 -0.57
N SER A 212 8.27 -11.38 -0.95
CA SER A 212 9.17 -12.03 -1.90
C SER A 212 9.01 -11.47 -3.31
N HIS A 213 10.11 -10.96 -3.86
CA HIS A 213 10.11 -10.42 -5.21
C HIS A 213 11.32 -10.90 -6.03
N LEU A 214 11.25 -10.62 -7.33
CA LEU A 214 12.22 -11.07 -8.32
C LEU A 214 12.81 -9.86 -9.05
N VAL A 215 14.13 -9.90 -9.25
CA VAL A 215 14.80 -9.00 -10.20
C VAL A 215 14.73 -9.59 -11.61
N GLU A 216 14.12 -8.83 -12.52
CA GLU A 216 13.96 -9.17 -13.94
C GLU A 216 14.26 -7.97 -14.84
N PHE A 217 14.63 -8.22 -16.11
CA PHE A 217 14.73 -7.16 -17.11
C PHE A 217 13.32 -6.80 -17.65
N LYS A 218 12.47 -6.31 -16.75
CA LYS A 218 11.10 -5.83 -16.99
C LYS A 218 10.88 -4.56 -16.18
N TYR A 219 10.12 -3.60 -16.72
CA TYR A 219 9.72 -2.40 -15.96
C TYR A 219 9.15 -2.79 -14.59
N THR A 220 9.45 -2.01 -13.54
CA THR A 220 9.19 -2.26 -12.11
C THR A 220 9.94 -3.43 -11.44
N ARG A 221 10.63 -4.28 -12.21
CA ARG A 221 11.43 -5.41 -11.68
C ARG A 221 12.93 -5.28 -11.96
N MET A 222 13.33 -4.21 -12.62
CA MET A 222 14.73 -3.85 -12.86
C MET A 222 15.39 -3.17 -11.67
N GLY A 223 14.68 -2.97 -10.55
CA GLY A 223 15.14 -2.16 -9.41
C GLY A 223 14.85 -0.66 -9.60
N LYS A 224 14.83 0.10 -8.49
CA LYS A 224 14.41 1.52 -8.45
C LYS A 224 15.13 2.44 -9.45
N LEU A 225 16.42 2.18 -9.71
CA LEU A 225 17.20 2.97 -10.67
C LEU A 225 16.82 2.70 -12.13
N GLY A 226 16.09 1.60 -12.40
CA GLY A 226 15.56 1.21 -13.70
C GLY A 226 14.21 1.84 -14.06
N GLU A 227 13.68 2.70 -13.20
CA GLU A 227 12.38 3.36 -13.37
C GLU A 227 12.53 4.83 -13.80
N VAL A 228 11.48 5.32 -14.44
CA VAL A 228 11.38 6.75 -14.77
C VAL A 228 11.03 7.54 -13.52
N VAL A 229 11.50 8.78 -13.45
CA VAL A 229 11.26 9.65 -12.29
C VAL A 229 10.38 10.85 -12.64
N ALA A 230 9.51 11.21 -11.72
CA ALA A 230 8.82 12.50 -11.76
C ALA A 230 9.83 13.61 -11.42
N LEU A 231 9.83 14.69 -12.19
CA LEU A 231 10.77 15.80 -12.04
C LEU A 231 10.04 17.08 -11.59
N GLY A 232 10.74 17.93 -10.84
CA GLY A 232 10.25 19.22 -10.36
C GLY A 232 10.17 19.28 -8.83
N THR A 233 10.62 20.40 -8.26
CA THR A 233 10.68 20.61 -6.80
C THR A 233 9.41 21.29 -6.28
N SER A 234 8.89 20.78 -5.17
CA SER A 234 7.75 21.37 -4.44
C SER A 234 8.13 22.62 -3.64
N GLU A 235 9.39 22.73 -3.21
CA GLU A 235 9.88 23.67 -2.18
C GLU A 235 9.83 25.18 -2.54
N ALA A 236 9.49 25.58 -3.76
CA ALA A 236 9.76 26.95 -4.23
C ALA A 236 8.55 27.84 -4.53
N THR A 237 7.31 27.33 -4.51
CA THR A 237 6.15 28.17 -4.85
C THR A 237 5.19 28.28 -3.66
N PRO A 238 5.19 29.42 -2.94
CA PRO A 238 4.18 29.70 -1.93
C PRO A 238 2.79 29.55 -2.54
N ILE A 239 1.97 28.71 -1.94
CA ILE A 239 0.57 28.57 -2.32
C ILE A 239 -0.19 29.79 -1.80
N GLU A 240 -0.88 30.49 -2.71
CA GLU A 240 -1.79 31.56 -2.32
C GLU A 240 -3.14 30.96 -1.90
N MET A 241 -3.37 30.90 -0.59
CA MET A 241 -4.62 30.40 -0.04
C MET A 241 -5.78 31.37 -0.33
N PRO A 242 -6.97 30.86 -0.69
CA PRO A 242 -8.17 31.68 -0.81
C PRO A 242 -8.52 32.42 0.48
N THR A 243 -9.13 33.60 0.36
CA THR A 243 -9.54 34.38 1.54
C THR A 243 -10.77 33.79 2.22
N GLY A 244 -10.69 33.53 3.52
CA GLY A 244 -11.82 33.09 4.34
C GLY A 244 -11.40 32.05 5.37
N PRO A 245 -12.31 31.58 6.22
CA PRO A 245 -11.99 30.48 7.12
C PRO A 245 -11.92 29.16 6.34
N ILE A 246 -11.06 28.23 6.76
CA ILE A 246 -11.00 26.89 6.17
C ILE A 246 -12.22 26.05 6.57
N PHE A 247 -12.85 26.28 7.73
CA PHE A 247 -14.15 25.70 8.07
C PHE A 247 -15.22 26.78 8.11
N ALA A 248 -16.40 26.49 7.61
CA ALA A 248 -17.57 27.35 7.78
C ALA A 248 -18.08 27.29 9.24
N GLY A 249 -19.01 28.18 9.59
CA GLY A 249 -19.63 28.17 10.91
C GLY A 249 -20.41 26.88 11.16
N ARG A 250 -20.44 26.46 12.43
CA ARG A 250 -21.17 25.28 12.91
C ARG A 250 -22.63 25.26 12.42
N GLN A 251 -23.07 24.10 11.97
CA GLN A 251 -24.45 23.82 11.60
C GLN A 251 -24.95 22.59 12.38
N LYS A 252 -26.26 22.52 12.59
CA LYS A 252 -26.89 21.37 13.25
C LYS A 252 -27.23 20.31 12.21
N LEU A 253 -27.01 19.04 12.52
CA LEU A 253 -27.28 17.92 11.58
C LEU A 253 -28.71 17.37 11.68
N ALA A 254 -29.34 17.41 12.86
CA ALA A 254 -30.70 16.90 13.08
C ALA A 254 -31.46 17.77 14.10
N GLU A 255 -32.81 17.78 14.09
CA GLU A 255 -33.62 18.52 15.08
C GLU A 255 -33.51 17.94 16.53
N GLU A 256 -33.89 18.71 17.56
CA GLU A 256 -33.91 18.26 18.98
C GLU A 256 -35.35 17.87 19.43
N PRO A 257 -35.59 16.91 20.36
CA PRO A 257 -34.66 16.32 21.33
C PRO A 257 -34.70 14.78 21.41
N ALA A 258 -33.60 14.12 21.06
CA ALA A 258 -33.24 12.86 21.70
C ALA A 258 -32.16 13.17 22.74
N ASP A 259 -32.15 12.47 23.88
CA ASP A 259 -31.12 12.64 24.92
C ASP A 259 -29.80 12.02 24.42
N TRP A 260 -29.13 12.71 23.50
CA TRP A 260 -27.85 12.30 22.92
C TRP A 260 -26.81 12.14 24.02
N LEU A 261 -26.19 10.97 24.07
CA LEU A 261 -25.12 10.70 25.01
C LEU A 261 -23.81 11.29 24.49
N SER A 262 -23.08 12.00 25.35
CA SER A 262 -21.74 12.50 25.04
C SER A 262 -20.69 11.38 24.89
N SER A 263 -21.05 10.15 25.27
CA SER A 263 -20.22 8.95 25.15
C SER A 263 -20.39 8.20 23.84
N ALA A 264 -21.29 8.66 22.96
CA ALA A 264 -21.44 8.06 21.64
C ALA A 264 -20.15 8.18 20.83
N ASP A 265 -20.10 7.47 19.72
CA ASP A 265 -19.03 7.56 18.73
C ASP A 265 -19.63 7.70 17.33
N VAL A 266 -18.88 8.27 16.38
CA VAL A 266 -19.37 8.54 15.03
C VAL A 266 -18.45 7.95 13.98
N THR A 267 -19.04 7.22 13.04
CA THR A 267 -18.37 6.69 11.84
C THR A 267 -19.19 7.07 10.61
N ALA A 268 -18.54 7.05 9.44
CA ALA A 268 -19.11 7.49 8.18
C ALA A 268 -18.95 6.42 7.09
N CYS A 269 -20.02 6.18 6.33
CA CYS A 269 -20.02 5.32 5.15
C CYS A 269 -21.25 5.58 4.28
N ASP A 270 -21.24 5.14 3.03
CA ASP A 270 -22.43 5.11 2.16
C ASP A 270 -23.27 3.87 2.48
N LEU A 271 -24.34 4.02 3.27
CA LEU A 271 -25.11 2.87 3.80
C LEU A 271 -26.09 2.31 2.77
N ASP A 272 -26.53 3.13 1.81
CA ASP A 272 -27.54 2.76 0.82
C ASP A 272 -27.08 2.85 -0.63
N HIS A 273 -25.78 3.00 -0.85
CA HIS A 273 -25.12 2.93 -2.16
C HIS A 273 -25.62 4.02 -3.12
N ASP A 274 -25.98 5.19 -2.58
CA ASP A 274 -26.42 6.34 -3.37
C ASP A 274 -25.26 7.28 -3.78
N GLY A 275 -24.04 6.98 -3.29
CA GLY A 275 -22.82 7.74 -3.50
C GLY A 275 -22.61 8.90 -2.52
N ALA A 276 -23.55 9.15 -1.61
CA ALA A 276 -23.41 10.11 -0.53
C ALA A 276 -22.97 9.42 0.77
N VAL A 277 -22.17 10.14 1.56
CA VAL A 277 -21.69 9.62 2.84
C VAL A 277 -22.76 9.86 3.92
N ASP A 278 -23.22 8.78 4.53
CA ASP A 278 -24.11 8.74 5.68
C ASP A 278 -23.32 8.70 7.00
N LEU A 279 -24.03 8.87 8.11
CA LEU A 279 -23.43 8.92 9.44
C LEU A 279 -24.10 7.92 10.38
N PHE A 280 -23.27 7.12 11.06
CA PHE A 280 -23.69 6.23 12.13
C PHE A 280 -23.13 6.69 13.46
N PHE A 281 -24.02 6.97 14.41
CA PHE A 281 -23.66 7.28 15.79
C PHE A 281 -23.91 6.07 16.69
N ALA A 282 -22.84 5.38 17.08
CA ALA A 282 -22.87 4.27 18.02
C ALA A 282 -23.17 4.76 19.44
N GLY A 283 -24.04 4.07 20.16
CA GLY A 283 -24.38 4.43 21.55
C GLY A 283 -24.98 5.83 21.70
N ALA A 284 -25.64 6.34 20.65
CA ALA A 284 -26.25 7.67 20.58
C ALA A 284 -27.22 7.95 21.73
N PHE A 285 -27.96 6.93 22.20
CA PHE A 285 -29.06 7.09 23.14
C PHE A 285 -28.94 6.17 24.36
N GLY A 286 -29.54 6.59 25.48
CA GLY A 286 -29.59 5.80 26.71
C GLY A 286 -30.34 4.48 26.57
N ALA A 287 -30.20 3.61 27.57
CA ALA A 287 -30.83 2.29 27.58
C ALA A 287 -32.37 2.30 27.72
N GLU A 288 -32.98 3.47 27.94
CA GLU A 288 -34.44 3.63 28.05
C GLU A 288 -35.05 3.95 26.68
N GLY A 289 -35.46 2.92 25.94
CA GLY A 289 -36.11 3.07 24.64
C GLY A 289 -35.71 1.95 23.68
N PRO A 290 -36.36 1.85 22.50
CA PRO A 290 -35.97 0.88 21.48
C PRO A 290 -34.72 1.33 20.69
N ALA A 291 -34.44 2.63 20.61
CA ALA A 291 -33.31 3.18 19.88
C ALA A 291 -32.08 3.33 20.79
N HIS A 292 -30.95 2.80 20.36
CA HIS A 292 -29.66 2.88 21.04
C HIS A 292 -28.60 3.60 20.20
N ASN A 293 -28.68 3.47 18.88
CA ASN A 293 -27.83 4.15 17.91
C ASN A 293 -28.63 5.16 17.09
N ALA A 294 -27.95 6.02 16.34
CA ALA A 294 -28.59 6.90 15.37
C ALA A 294 -27.98 6.70 13.98
N VAL A 295 -28.85 6.53 12.98
CA VAL A 295 -28.48 6.48 11.55
C VAL A 295 -29.00 7.76 10.91
N LEU A 296 -28.10 8.57 10.36
CA LEU A 296 -28.42 9.80 9.64
C LEU A 296 -28.08 9.59 8.17
N MET A 297 -29.12 9.46 7.34
CA MET A 297 -28.97 9.27 5.91
C MET A 297 -28.88 10.63 5.20
N ALA A 298 -27.95 10.77 4.26
CA ALA A 298 -27.83 11.94 3.41
C ALA A 298 -28.95 11.97 2.38
N ARG A 299 -29.74 13.05 2.35
CA ARG A 299 -30.88 13.25 1.44
C ARG A 299 -30.90 14.68 0.95
N ASP A 300 -30.73 14.89 -0.36
CA ASP A 300 -30.81 16.23 -0.97
C ASP A 300 -29.93 17.30 -0.28
N LYS A 301 -28.75 16.91 0.23
CA LYS A 301 -27.78 17.73 1.00
C LYS A 301 -28.18 18.07 2.44
N GLU A 302 -29.22 17.44 2.96
CA GLU A 302 -29.58 17.45 4.38
C GLU A 302 -29.42 16.04 4.96
N PHE A 303 -29.50 15.90 6.28
CA PHE A 303 -29.47 14.61 6.95
C PHE A 303 -30.82 14.29 7.56
N GLU A 304 -31.30 13.08 7.33
CA GLU A 304 -32.54 12.56 7.90
C GLU A 304 -32.23 11.46 8.92
N LEU A 305 -32.75 11.62 10.14
CA LEU A 305 -32.68 10.57 11.15
C LEU A 305 -33.60 9.41 10.77
N THR A 306 -33.00 8.25 10.47
CA THR A 306 -33.70 7.06 10.00
C THR A 306 -33.96 6.10 11.17
N ALA A 307 -35.06 6.36 11.89
CA ALA A 307 -35.38 5.66 13.14
C ALA A 307 -35.76 4.18 12.98
N ASP A 308 -36.13 3.75 11.76
CA ASP A 308 -36.51 2.38 11.43
C ASP A 308 -35.37 1.54 10.85
N HIS A 309 -34.15 2.09 10.76
CA HIS A 309 -32.99 1.34 10.31
C HIS A 309 -32.67 0.19 11.29
N PRO A 310 -32.41 -1.05 10.83
CA PRO A 310 -32.22 -2.22 11.71
C PRO A 310 -31.11 -2.04 12.76
N LEU A 311 -30.06 -1.29 12.43
CA LEU A 311 -28.93 -1.03 13.33
C LEU A 311 -29.28 -0.10 14.50
N VAL A 312 -30.40 0.65 14.44
CA VAL A 312 -30.82 1.58 15.50
C VAL A 312 -31.13 0.86 16.81
N GLU A 313 -31.71 -0.34 16.74
CA GLU A 313 -32.13 -1.11 17.92
C GLU A 313 -31.01 -1.98 18.53
N VAL A 314 -29.82 -1.99 17.93
CA VAL A 314 -28.69 -2.78 18.46
C VAL A 314 -28.14 -2.07 19.70
N GLY A 315 -28.45 -2.60 20.89
CA GLY A 315 -27.97 -2.03 22.15
C GLY A 315 -26.46 -2.18 22.37
N ASP A 316 -25.92 -1.41 23.31
CA ASP A 316 -24.54 -1.55 23.83
C ASP A 316 -23.42 -1.52 22.77
N VAL A 317 -23.62 -0.80 21.66
CA VAL A 317 -22.58 -0.60 20.63
C VAL A 317 -21.63 0.51 21.07
N ASN A 318 -20.33 0.21 21.09
CA ASN A 318 -19.28 1.18 21.37
C ASN A 318 -18.82 1.88 20.08
N THR A 319 -18.67 1.14 18.98
CA THR A 319 -18.29 1.67 17.66
C THR A 319 -18.62 0.66 16.53
N ALA A 320 -18.41 1.06 15.28
CA ALA A 320 -18.68 0.28 14.07
C ALA A 320 -17.45 0.21 13.15
N LEU A 321 -17.26 -0.94 12.50
CA LEU A 321 -16.24 -1.18 11.48
C LEU A 321 -16.95 -1.44 10.15
N TRP A 322 -16.73 -0.59 9.15
CA TRP A 322 -17.37 -0.68 7.84
C TRP A 322 -16.43 -1.28 6.79
N GLY A 323 -16.95 -2.20 5.98
CA GLY A 323 -16.23 -2.90 4.91
C GLY A 323 -17.15 -3.90 4.22
N ASP A 324 -16.85 -4.27 2.99
CA ASP A 324 -17.51 -5.35 2.26
C ASP A 324 -16.80 -6.68 2.59
N ILE A 325 -17.40 -7.47 3.49
CA ILE A 325 -16.70 -8.60 4.11
C ILE A 325 -16.76 -9.87 3.26
N ASP A 326 -17.66 -9.93 2.29
CA ASP A 326 -17.78 -11.06 1.38
C ASP A 326 -17.61 -10.72 -0.11
N ASN A 327 -17.18 -9.50 -0.39
CA ASN A 327 -16.88 -8.97 -1.72
C ASN A 327 -18.10 -9.03 -2.65
N ASP A 328 -19.29 -8.73 -2.14
CA ASP A 328 -20.55 -8.73 -2.91
C ASP A 328 -20.95 -7.34 -3.43
N GLY A 329 -20.09 -6.34 -3.21
CA GLY A 329 -20.27 -4.94 -3.56
C GLY A 329 -21.07 -4.15 -2.54
N MET A 330 -21.59 -4.80 -1.47
CA MET A 330 -22.37 -4.14 -0.43
C MET A 330 -21.53 -3.85 0.81
N THR A 331 -21.70 -2.65 1.36
CA THR A 331 -21.08 -2.31 2.65
C THR A 331 -21.76 -3.08 3.79
N ASP A 332 -20.95 -3.84 4.52
CA ASP A 332 -21.32 -4.54 5.74
C ASP A 332 -20.80 -3.81 6.99
N VAL A 333 -21.16 -4.33 8.17
CA VAL A 333 -20.70 -3.78 9.44
C VAL A 333 -20.43 -4.81 10.51
N TYR A 334 -19.28 -4.66 11.15
CA TYR A 334 -18.98 -5.30 12.42
C TYR A 334 -19.15 -4.30 13.57
N LEU A 335 -20.07 -4.60 14.48
CA LEU A 335 -20.38 -3.77 15.64
C LEU A 335 -19.61 -4.29 16.87
N CYS A 336 -18.69 -3.46 17.35
CA CYS A 336 -17.98 -3.65 18.60
C CYS A 336 -18.89 -3.25 19.77
N ARG A 337 -19.11 -4.16 20.73
CA ARG A 337 -20.13 -4.03 21.76
C ARG A 337 -19.58 -4.31 23.15
N ARG A 338 -20.34 -3.86 24.16
CA ARG A 338 -20.24 -4.43 25.50
C ARG A 338 -20.98 -5.76 25.55
N GLY A 339 -20.23 -6.85 25.64
CA GLY A 339 -20.70 -8.22 25.49
C GLY A 339 -20.56 -8.69 24.03
N HIS A 340 -21.47 -9.57 23.61
CA HIS A 340 -21.35 -10.23 22.30
C HIS A 340 -21.36 -9.22 21.13
N ASN A 341 -20.27 -9.14 20.37
CA ASN A 341 -20.19 -8.38 19.13
C ASN A 341 -21.19 -8.88 18.08
N GLN A 342 -21.45 -8.07 17.05
CA GLN A 342 -22.37 -8.47 15.98
C GLN A 342 -21.81 -8.13 14.59
N LEU A 343 -21.80 -9.13 13.69
CA LEU A 343 -21.58 -8.94 12.27
C LEU A 343 -22.93 -8.87 11.56
N TRP A 344 -23.17 -7.78 10.84
CA TRP A 344 -24.34 -7.54 10.02
C TRP A 344 -23.93 -7.39 8.56
N ARG A 345 -24.57 -8.18 7.70
CA ARG A 345 -24.37 -8.12 6.26
C ARG A 345 -25.52 -7.44 5.55
N GLN A 346 -25.22 -6.69 4.50
CA GLN A 346 -26.21 -6.08 3.64
C GLN A 346 -26.47 -6.99 2.42
N ILE A 347 -27.64 -7.63 2.36
CA ILE A 347 -27.96 -8.62 1.32
C ILE A 347 -28.43 -7.96 0.01
N GLU A 348 -29.07 -6.80 0.15
CA GLU A 348 -29.43 -5.87 -0.91
C GLU A 348 -29.58 -4.49 -0.26
N THR A 349 -29.58 -3.42 -1.06
CA THR A 349 -29.68 -2.04 -0.55
C THR A 349 -30.78 -1.86 0.50
N GLY A 350 -30.38 -1.48 1.72
CA GLY A 350 -31.27 -1.25 2.87
C GLY A 350 -31.77 -2.52 3.59
N SER A 351 -31.37 -3.72 3.14
CA SER A 351 -31.75 -5.00 3.75
C SER A 351 -30.58 -5.64 4.51
N TRP A 352 -30.65 -5.57 5.83
CA TRP A 352 -29.58 -6.01 6.73
C TRP A 352 -29.90 -7.32 7.45
N GLN A 353 -28.91 -8.20 7.56
CA GLN A 353 -29.01 -9.47 8.25
C GLN A 353 -27.88 -9.64 9.27
N ASN A 354 -28.23 -9.90 10.53
CA ASN A 354 -27.26 -10.35 11.52
C ASN A 354 -26.81 -11.78 11.21
N VAL A 355 -25.53 -11.97 10.91
CA VAL A 355 -24.92 -13.26 10.55
C VAL A 355 -23.99 -13.83 11.63
N THR A 356 -23.76 -13.08 12.70
CA THR A 356 -22.82 -13.37 13.82
C THR A 356 -22.78 -14.83 14.27
N THR A 357 -23.95 -15.47 14.46
CA THR A 357 -24.02 -16.85 14.96
C THR A 357 -23.52 -17.86 13.93
N ASN A 358 -23.77 -17.60 12.64
CA ASN A 358 -23.36 -18.50 11.56
C ASN A 358 -21.88 -18.34 11.26
N THR A 359 -21.34 -17.13 11.39
CA THR A 359 -19.95 -16.79 11.10
C THR A 359 -19.01 -17.03 12.28
N GLY A 360 -19.52 -17.11 13.52
CA GLY A 360 -18.70 -17.35 14.71
C GLY A 360 -17.99 -16.10 15.27
N THR A 361 -18.46 -14.91 14.90
CA THR A 361 -17.77 -13.63 15.15
C THR A 361 -18.32 -12.88 16.37
N SER A 362 -18.78 -13.58 17.41
CA SER A 362 -19.43 -12.90 18.54
C SER A 362 -18.47 -12.31 19.58
N GLY A 363 -17.19 -12.68 19.59
CA GLY A 363 -16.19 -12.23 20.57
C GLY A 363 -16.42 -12.57 22.06
N GLY A 364 -17.58 -13.14 22.41
CA GLY A 364 -17.89 -13.54 23.78
C GLY A 364 -18.44 -12.39 24.63
N ASP A 365 -18.18 -12.40 25.94
CA ASP A 365 -18.72 -11.44 26.91
C ASP A 365 -17.73 -10.31 27.26
N LEU A 366 -16.95 -9.83 26.29
CA LEU A 366 -15.94 -8.77 26.47
C LEU A 366 -16.50 -7.38 26.12
N ASP A 367 -15.86 -6.31 26.61
CA ASP A 367 -16.16 -4.92 26.21
C ASP A 367 -15.20 -4.49 25.08
N SER A 368 -15.63 -4.76 23.84
CA SER A 368 -14.92 -4.43 22.61
C SER A 368 -15.09 -2.96 22.28
N ILE A 369 -13.99 -2.22 22.28
CA ILE A 369 -14.03 -0.74 22.24
C ILE A 369 -13.49 -0.15 20.94
N ASP A 370 -12.70 -0.90 20.18
CA ASP A 370 -12.08 -0.47 18.92
C ASP A 370 -11.70 -1.70 18.08
N GLY A 371 -11.43 -1.51 16.79
CA GLY A 371 -11.04 -2.58 15.88
C GLY A 371 -10.78 -2.08 14.46
N ALA A 372 -10.44 -2.99 13.56
CA ALA A 372 -10.24 -2.70 12.15
C ALA A 372 -10.59 -3.92 11.28
N LEU A 373 -11.02 -3.63 10.05
CA LEU A 373 -11.15 -4.58 8.95
C LEU A 373 -9.96 -4.38 8.02
N PHE A 374 -9.20 -5.43 7.73
CA PHE A 374 -8.07 -5.43 6.79
C PHE A 374 -7.78 -6.86 6.33
N ASP A 375 -7.04 -7.02 5.25
CA ASP A 375 -6.58 -8.31 4.75
C ASP A 375 -5.28 -8.72 5.48
N ALA A 376 -5.37 -9.62 6.46
CA ALA A 376 -4.25 -9.92 7.35
C ALA A 376 -3.23 -10.89 6.73
N ASP A 377 -3.64 -11.69 5.75
CA ASP A 377 -2.81 -12.73 5.13
C ASP A 377 -2.56 -12.54 3.62
N HIS A 378 -3.08 -11.46 3.04
CA HIS A 378 -2.99 -11.08 1.63
C HIS A 378 -3.66 -12.10 0.69
N ASP A 379 -4.80 -12.63 1.11
CA ASP A 379 -5.67 -13.51 0.31
C ASP A 379 -6.85 -12.79 -0.37
N GLY A 380 -7.06 -11.51 -0.05
CA GLY A 380 -8.10 -10.65 -0.60
C GLY A 380 -9.38 -10.58 0.21
N ASP A 381 -9.45 -11.28 1.34
CA ASP A 381 -10.62 -11.32 2.20
C ASP A 381 -10.42 -10.40 3.42
N LEU A 382 -11.44 -9.62 3.78
CA LEU A 382 -11.34 -8.79 4.98
C LEU A 382 -11.46 -9.66 6.25
N ASP A 383 -10.43 -9.59 7.08
CA ASP A 383 -10.36 -10.10 8.44
C ASP A 383 -10.78 -9.03 9.45
N ILE A 384 -11.06 -9.45 10.69
CA ILE A 384 -11.44 -8.52 11.76
C ILE A 384 -10.46 -8.63 12.92
N PHE A 385 -9.80 -7.53 13.28
CA PHE A 385 -9.08 -7.42 14.55
C PHE A 385 -9.84 -6.52 15.53
N VAL A 386 -10.03 -6.98 16.75
CA VAL A 386 -10.80 -6.28 17.79
C VAL A 386 -9.96 -6.17 19.06
N VAL A 387 -9.95 -4.97 19.64
CA VAL A 387 -9.33 -4.73 20.94
C VAL A 387 -10.37 -4.57 22.05
N ASN A 388 -10.07 -5.17 23.20
CA ASN A 388 -10.98 -5.25 24.34
C ASN A 388 -10.44 -4.49 25.55
N SER A 389 -11.33 -3.78 26.24
CA SER A 389 -10.95 -2.98 27.42
C SER A 389 -10.83 -3.81 28.71
N ASP A 390 -11.44 -5.00 28.75
CA ASP A 390 -11.56 -5.85 29.93
C ASP A 390 -11.16 -7.32 29.68
N GLY A 391 -10.42 -7.59 28.61
CA GLY A 391 -9.98 -8.94 28.27
C GLY A 391 -9.06 -9.01 27.06
N HIS A 392 -8.89 -10.23 26.56
CA HIS A 392 -7.98 -10.50 25.45
C HIS A 392 -8.48 -9.91 24.14
N ASN A 393 -7.57 -9.51 23.26
CA ASN A 393 -7.88 -9.08 21.90
C ASN A 393 -8.17 -10.30 21.00
N GLU A 394 -8.85 -10.07 19.89
CA GLU A 394 -9.31 -11.11 18.97
C GLU A 394 -8.93 -10.77 17.52
N LEU A 395 -8.54 -11.80 16.77
CA LEU A 395 -8.31 -11.78 15.32
C LEU A 395 -9.20 -12.86 14.73
N PHE A 396 -10.12 -12.47 13.85
CA PHE A 396 -11.06 -13.33 13.16
C PHE A 396 -10.69 -13.41 11.70
N ASN A 397 -10.18 -14.57 11.27
CA ASN A 397 -9.78 -14.79 9.90
C ASN A 397 -10.94 -15.21 9.02
N ASN A 398 -11.16 -14.51 7.94
CA ASN A 398 -12.08 -14.82 6.87
C ASN A 398 -11.33 -15.57 5.76
N ASN A 399 -11.96 -16.57 5.15
CA ASN A 399 -11.48 -17.14 3.87
C ASN A 399 -12.66 -17.35 2.93
N ARG A 400 -13.71 -16.53 3.11
CA ARG A 400 -15.02 -16.57 2.45
C ARG A 400 -15.68 -17.95 2.38
N ASP A 401 -15.34 -18.87 3.29
CA ASP A 401 -15.97 -20.20 3.40
C ASP A 401 -17.25 -20.19 4.28
N GLY A 402 -17.67 -19.00 4.71
CA GLY A 402 -18.86 -18.76 5.54
C GLY A 402 -18.59 -18.78 7.05
N PHE A 403 -17.34 -18.94 7.49
CA PHE A 403 -16.96 -18.93 8.90
C PHE A 403 -15.66 -18.15 9.16
N PHE A 404 -15.57 -17.53 10.34
CA PHE A 404 -14.39 -16.80 10.75
C PHE A 404 -13.61 -17.58 11.81
N ARG A 405 -12.32 -17.80 11.58
CA ARG A 405 -11.46 -18.58 12.48
C ARG A 405 -10.79 -17.66 13.49
N PRO A 406 -10.94 -17.89 14.81
CA PRO A 406 -10.24 -17.09 15.81
C PRO A 406 -8.75 -17.48 15.84
N LEU A 407 -7.86 -16.52 15.59
CA LEU A 407 -6.41 -16.77 15.48
C LEU A 407 -5.58 -16.07 16.56
N ALA A 408 -6.10 -15.06 17.27
CA ALA A 408 -5.29 -14.24 18.17
C ALA A 408 -4.50 -15.03 19.22
N ALA A 409 -5.10 -16.06 19.83
CA ALA A 409 -4.41 -16.91 20.81
C ALA A 409 -3.27 -17.73 20.20
N ASP A 410 -3.47 -18.25 18.99
CA ASP A 410 -2.48 -19.07 18.29
C ASP A 410 -1.32 -18.23 17.74
N ARG A 411 -1.54 -16.92 17.53
CA ARG A 411 -0.56 -15.97 17.00
C ARG A 411 0.01 -14.99 18.04
N GLY A 412 -0.34 -15.16 19.31
CA GLY A 412 0.20 -14.34 20.40
C GLY A 412 -0.28 -12.88 20.38
N LEU A 413 -1.44 -12.63 19.78
CA LEU A 413 -2.06 -11.30 19.64
C LEU A 413 -3.14 -11.02 20.69
N THR A 414 -3.28 -11.87 21.70
CA THR A 414 -4.31 -11.70 22.74
C THR A 414 -4.12 -10.45 23.61
N GLY A 415 -2.96 -9.81 23.56
CA GLY A 415 -2.69 -8.58 24.28
C GLY A 415 -2.57 -8.71 25.80
N SER A 416 -2.38 -7.56 26.44
CA SER A 416 -2.26 -7.42 27.90
C SER A 416 -3.57 -7.54 28.69
N GLY A 417 -4.72 -7.33 28.03
CA GLY A 417 -6.05 -7.42 28.64
C GLY A 417 -6.75 -6.09 28.95
N THR A 418 -6.14 -4.94 28.63
CA THR A 418 -6.69 -3.60 28.93
C THR A 418 -6.41 -2.62 27.80
N SER A 419 -6.85 -2.91 26.58
CA SER A 419 -6.59 -2.06 25.42
C SER A 419 -7.46 -0.79 25.43
N ARG A 420 -7.01 0.27 24.73
CA ARG A 420 -7.72 1.55 24.54
C ARG A 420 -8.00 1.84 23.07
N ALA A 421 -7.04 1.59 22.18
CA ALA A 421 -7.17 1.89 20.76
C ALA A 421 -6.33 0.93 19.92
N LEU A 422 -6.73 0.77 18.66
CA LEU A 422 -6.00 0.08 17.62
C LEU A 422 -5.59 1.09 16.54
N LEU A 423 -4.36 0.94 16.06
CA LEU A 423 -3.89 1.55 14.81
C LEU A 423 -3.42 0.42 13.90
N VAL A 424 -3.80 0.51 12.62
CA VAL A 424 -3.29 -0.32 11.54
C VAL A 424 -2.54 0.57 10.57
N ALA A 425 -1.31 0.20 10.23
CA ALA A 425 -0.46 0.93 9.31
C ALA A 425 0.60 -0.03 8.74
N ASP A 426 1.24 0.33 7.64
CA ASP A 426 2.45 -0.35 7.14
C ASP A 426 3.68 0.27 7.81
N LEU A 427 4.14 -0.32 8.93
CA LEU A 427 5.19 0.26 9.78
C LEU A 427 6.61 -0.06 9.28
N ASP A 428 6.77 -1.08 8.45
CA ASP A 428 8.07 -1.50 7.91
C ASP A 428 8.24 -1.33 6.38
N ALA A 429 7.24 -0.71 5.75
CA ALA A 429 7.18 -0.32 4.33
C ALA A 429 7.18 -1.52 3.38
N ASP A 430 6.45 -2.58 3.72
CA ASP A 430 6.30 -3.80 2.94
C ASP A 430 4.87 -4.05 2.40
N LEU A 431 3.97 -3.08 2.61
CA LEU A 431 2.53 -3.09 2.30
C LEU A 431 1.66 -3.93 3.23
N ASP A 432 2.22 -4.58 4.25
CA ASP A 432 1.47 -5.49 5.11
C ASP A 432 0.79 -4.71 6.26
N ALA A 433 -0.39 -5.18 6.67
CA ALA A 433 -1.14 -4.54 7.75
C ALA A 433 -0.52 -4.82 9.14
N ASP A 434 0.34 -3.93 9.63
CA ASP A 434 0.91 -4.02 10.98
C ASP A 434 -0.04 -3.48 12.04
N LEU A 435 0.13 -3.96 13.28
CA LEU A 435 -0.77 -3.65 14.38
C LEU A 435 -0.06 -2.89 15.49
N MET A 436 -0.66 -1.79 15.91
CA MET A 436 -0.26 -1.05 17.10
C MET A 436 -1.44 -0.94 18.06
N ILE A 437 -1.29 -1.53 19.24
CA ILE A 437 -2.30 -1.54 20.29
C ILE A 437 -1.89 -0.58 21.39
N ILE A 438 -2.65 0.49 21.55
CA ILE A 438 -2.50 1.44 22.64
C ILE A 438 -3.25 0.91 23.84
N ASN A 439 -2.52 0.36 24.81
CA ASN A 439 -3.09 -0.05 26.09
C ASN A 439 -3.49 1.11 27.00
N SER A 440 -4.40 0.81 27.94
CA SER A 440 -4.89 1.74 28.95
C SER A 440 -3.75 2.41 29.71
N ASP A 441 -2.76 1.61 30.12
CA ASP A 441 -1.45 2.02 30.63
C ASP A 441 -0.36 1.28 29.84
N ALA A 442 0.84 1.85 29.78
CA ALA A 442 2.01 1.15 29.25
C ALA A 442 2.24 -0.19 30.00
N PRO A 443 2.78 -1.23 29.35
CA PRO A 443 3.35 -1.20 28.00
C PRO A 443 2.30 -1.26 26.87
N HIS A 444 2.51 -0.48 25.81
CA HIS A 444 1.79 -0.63 24.53
C HIS A 444 2.37 -1.81 23.72
N GLU A 445 1.71 -2.21 22.64
CA GLU A 445 2.11 -3.40 21.87
C GLU A 445 2.20 -3.04 20.38
N VAL A 446 3.27 -3.48 19.72
CA VAL A 446 3.52 -3.24 18.30
C VAL A 446 3.90 -4.58 17.66
N TYR A 447 3.18 -4.95 16.61
CA TYR A 447 3.32 -6.22 15.91
C TYR A 447 3.55 -5.97 14.43
N ILE A 448 4.60 -6.60 13.89
CA ILE A 448 4.86 -6.64 12.45
C ILE A 448 4.20 -7.88 11.89
N ASN A 449 3.39 -7.69 10.84
CA ASN A 449 2.79 -8.73 10.03
C ASN A 449 3.87 -9.32 9.11
N GLU A 450 4.07 -10.63 9.17
CA GLU A 450 4.99 -11.34 8.27
C GLU A 450 4.21 -12.20 7.25
N LEU A 451 2.89 -11.94 7.18
CA LEU A 451 1.87 -12.61 6.40
C LEU A 451 1.74 -14.09 6.74
N LEU A 452 0.84 -14.78 6.03
CA LEU A 452 0.44 -16.15 6.35
C LEU A 452 0.08 -16.28 7.84
N TRP A 453 -0.59 -15.24 8.36
CA TRP A 453 -1.03 -15.09 9.73
C TRP A 453 0.06 -15.07 10.81
N GLU A 454 1.33 -14.94 10.45
CA GLU A 454 2.43 -14.84 11.41
C GLU A 454 2.66 -13.37 11.81
N TYR A 455 2.68 -13.13 13.12
CA TYR A 455 2.98 -11.82 13.67
C TYR A 455 4.13 -11.93 14.65
N ARG A 456 5.02 -10.94 14.64
CA ARG A 456 6.09 -10.82 15.64
C ARG A 456 6.02 -9.48 16.34
N ALA A 457 6.46 -9.45 17.59
CA ALA A 457 6.70 -8.17 18.26
C ALA A 457 7.76 -7.37 17.49
N ALA A 458 7.51 -6.08 17.32
CA ALA A 458 8.42 -5.18 16.63
C ALA A 458 9.67 -4.89 17.49
N GLU A 459 10.85 -4.81 16.85
CA GLU A 459 12.11 -4.44 17.49
C GLU A 459 12.36 -2.93 17.31
N GLY A 460 13.07 -2.27 18.24
CA GLY A 460 13.35 -0.83 18.16
C GLY A 460 12.24 0.10 18.68
N TRP A 461 11.16 -0.46 19.24
CA TRP A 461 9.99 0.28 19.73
C TRP A 461 9.97 0.49 21.27
N ASP A 462 11.09 0.25 21.96
CA ASP A 462 11.15 0.29 23.43
C ASP A 462 10.68 1.63 24.03
N GLU A 463 11.01 2.76 23.38
CA GLU A 463 10.60 4.09 23.84
C GLU A 463 9.09 4.30 23.66
N PHE A 464 8.56 3.95 22.49
CA PHE A 464 7.13 4.03 22.19
C PHE A 464 6.30 3.16 23.14
N VAL A 465 6.70 1.89 23.29
CA VAL A 465 6.02 0.91 24.15
C VAL A 465 5.94 1.38 25.60
N ALA A 466 6.93 2.12 26.08
CA ALA A 466 7.00 2.61 27.47
C ALA A 466 6.41 4.01 27.67
N ALA A 467 6.03 4.72 26.60
CA ALA A 467 5.56 6.10 26.68
C ALA A 467 4.15 6.22 27.29
N ASP A 468 3.79 7.43 27.75
CA ASP A 468 2.41 7.76 28.10
C ASP A 468 1.69 8.20 26.83
N ILE A 469 0.84 7.32 26.28
CA ILE A 469 0.08 7.59 25.06
C ILE A 469 -1.42 7.47 25.35
N GLU A 470 -2.14 8.56 25.10
CA GLU A 470 -3.60 8.64 25.19
C GLU A 470 -4.26 8.46 23.81
N ALA A 471 -3.67 9.04 22.77
CA ALA A 471 -4.13 8.97 21.39
C ALA A 471 -2.92 8.91 20.43
N ALA A 472 -3.06 8.21 19.32
CA ALA A 472 -2.07 8.15 18.25
C ALA A 472 -2.76 8.05 16.88
N VAL A 473 -2.07 8.52 15.84
CA VAL A 473 -2.45 8.39 14.43
C VAL A 473 -1.19 8.27 13.58
N ALA A 474 -1.23 7.51 12.48
CA ALA A 474 -0.12 7.36 11.53
C ALA A 474 -0.41 8.09 10.21
N GLY A 475 0.63 8.60 9.55
CA GLY A 475 0.52 9.27 8.24
C GLY A 475 1.89 9.68 7.70
N ASP A 476 2.05 9.69 6.38
CA ASP A 476 3.26 10.10 5.66
C ASP A 476 3.15 11.60 5.34
N VAL A 477 3.57 12.45 6.29
CA VAL A 477 3.27 13.89 6.24
C VAL A 477 4.24 14.64 5.34
N ASP A 478 5.50 14.22 5.28
CA ASP A 478 6.50 14.80 4.38
C ASP A 478 6.53 14.16 2.99
N ALA A 479 5.68 13.14 2.77
CA ALA A 479 5.50 12.43 1.52
C ALA A 479 6.82 11.86 1.03
N ASP A 480 7.60 11.25 1.93
CA ASP A 480 8.92 10.65 1.66
C ASP A 480 8.87 9.13 1.41
N GLY A 481 7.71 8.51 1.65
CA GLY A 481 7.52 7.07 1.52
C GLY A 481 7.51 6.33 2.86
N TYR A 482 7.77 6.99 3.98
CA TYR A 482 7.76 6.43 5.32
C TYR A 482 6.73 7.14 6.21
N PHE A 483 5.98 6.36 6.98
CA PHE A 483 4.98 6.93 7.87
C PHE A 483 5.62 7.48 9.14
N GLU A 484 5.05 8.59 9.63
CA GLU A 484 5.23 9.02 11.01
C GLU A 484 4.04 8.65 11.87
N ILE A 485 4.28 8.63 13.18
CA ILE A 485 3.20 8.53 14.16
C ILE A 485 3.14 9.83 14.94
N TYR A 486 1.93 10.37 15.08
CA TYR A 486 1.65 11.54 15.88
C TYR A 486 0.83 11.09 17.08
N SER A 487 1.34 11.34 18.28
CA SER A 487 0.69 10.92 19.51
C SER A 487 0.46 12.08 20.47
N SER A 488 -0.43 11.87 21.43
CA SER A 488 -0.57 12.74 22.59
C SER A 488 -0.50 11.97 23.90
N ASP A 489 0.10 12.59 24.92
CA ASP A 489 0.08 12.07 26.29
C ASP A 489 -1.18 12.51 27.06
N ARG A 490 -1.37 12.03 28.28
CA ARG A 490 -2.54 12.38 29.11
C ARG A 490 -2.56 13.84 29.58
N ASN A 491 -1.46 14.55 29.44
CA ASN A 491 -1.34 15.98 29.78
C ASN A 491 -1.57 16.88 28.56
N GLY A 492 -1.66 16.31 27.36
CA GLY A 492 -1.82 17.01 26.09
C GLY A 492 -0.53 17.44 25.41
N ALA A 493 0.62 16.91 25.81
CA ALA A 493 1.84 17.03 25.03
C ALA A 493 1.68 16.24 23.72
N LEU A 494 2.21 16.77 22.62
CA LEU A 494 2.21 16.11 21.30
C LEU A 494 3.62 15.65 20.96
N SER A 495 3.72 14.48 20.35
CA SER A 495 4.98 13.90 19.89
C SER A 495 4.86 13.40 18.47
N ARG A 496 5.90 13.64 17.65
CA ARG A 496 6.15 12.95 16.39
C ARG A 496 7.11 11.81 16.63
N TRP A 497 6.77 10.61 16.18
CA TRP A 497 7.63 9.44 16.22
C TRP A 497 8.11 9.11 14.82
N GLN A 498 9.41 8.87 14.70
CA GLN A 498 10.09 8.53 13.46
C GLN A 498 11.16 7.46 13.72
N ALA A 499 11.41 6.63 12.71
CA ALA A 499 12.58 5.75 12.70
C ALA A 499 13.87 6.58 12.65
N THR A 500 14.82 6.24 13.51
CA THR A 500 16.16 6.84 13.53
C THR A 500 17.10 6.11 12.58
N GLU A 501 18.31 6.65 12.35
CA GLU A 501 19.34 5.96 11.54
C GLU A 501 19.73 4.57 12.07
N SER A 502 19.51 4.29 13.37
CA SER A 502 19.72 2.94 13.94
C SER A 502 18.54 2.00 13.71
N GLY A 503 17.39 2.48 13.22
CA GLY A 503 16.15 1.72 13.11
C GLY A 503 15.29 1.73 14.38
N ASP A 504 15.74 2.37 15.45
CA ASP A 504 14.94 2.58 16.65
C ASP A 504 13.93 3.72 16.41
N TRP A 505 12.74 3.63 17.00
CA TRP A 505 11.72 4.68 16.95
C TRP A 505 11.87 5.64 18.12
N ALA A 506 11.91 6.95 17.82
CA ALA A 506 12.13 7.99 18.82
C ALA A 506 11.12 9.13 18.70
N ALA A 507 10.74 9.71 19.84
CA ALA A 507 9.82 10.84 19.89
C ALA A 507 10.55 12.20 19.77
N THR A 508 9.95 13.11 19.03
CA THR A 508 10.25 14.55 19.05
C THR A 508 9.00 15.33 19.44
N GLU A 509 9.10 16.18 20.46
CA GLU A 509 7.98 17.01 20.91
C GLU A 509 7.56 18.02 19.84
N ILE A 510 6.26 18.11 19.57
CA ILE A 510 5.67 19.15 18.72
C ILE A 510 5.09 20.22 19.65
N THR A 511 5.58 21.46 19.54
CA THR A 511 5.01 22.59 20.27
C THR A 511 3.95 23.29 19.42
N PRO A 512 2.65 23.05 19.65
CA PRO A 512 1.59 23.81 19.01
C PRO A 512 1.64 25.27 19.48
N GLY A 513 1.12 26.18 18.65
CA GLY A 513 1.00 27.61 19.01
C GLY A 513 0.05 27.93 20.18
N SER A 514 -0.64 26.94 20.74
CA SER A 514 -1.67 27.07 21.80
C SER A 514 -1.60 25.92 22.81
N GLU A 515 -2.00 26.16 24.07
CA GLU A 515 -2.08 25.12 25.09
C GLU A 515 -3.16 24.08 24.75
N ILE A 516 -2.80 22.79 24.82
CA ILE A 516 -3.68 21.64 24.62
C ILE A 516 -3.93 20.99 25.99
N SER A 517 -5.20 20.74 26.36
CA SER A 517 -5.52 20.02 27.60
C SER A 517 -6.87 19.30 27.54
N GLY A 518 -6.98 18.16 28.23
CA GLY A 518 -8.20 17.35 28.32
C GLY A 518 -8.12 16.07 27.48
N PRO A 519 -9.24 15.34 27.29
CA PRO A 519 -9.27 14.18 26.41
C PRO A 519 -8.98 14.60 24.98
N ILE A 520 -8.09 13.87 24.32
CA ILE A 520 -7.56 14.21 23.01
C ILE A 520 -7.95 13.14 22.00
N ARG A 521 -8.38 13.60 20.83
CA ARG A 521 -8.44 12.80 19.61
C ARG A 521 -7.62 13.52 18.56
N LEU A 522 -7.01 12.73 17.68
CA LEU A 522 -6.15 13.17 16.60
C LEU A 522 -6.72 12.68 15.27
N ALA A 523 -6.55 13.43 14.20
CA ALA A 523 -6.73 12.95 12.83
C ALA A 523 -5.71 13.61 11.91
N LEU A 524 -5.25 12.88 10.89
CA LEU A 524 -4.43 13.40 9.81
C LEU A 524 -5.27 13.48 8.54
N ALA A 525 -5.38 14.68 7.99
CA ALA A 525 -6.03 14.91 6.70
C ALA A 525 -5.59 16.25 6.13
N ASP A 526 -5.52 16.38 4.82
CA ASP A 526 -5.45 17.70 4.18
C ASP A 526 -6.82 18.39 4.37
N VAL A 527 -6.87 19.45 5.19
CA VAL A 527 -8.13 20.14 5.46
C VAL A 527 -8.27 21.48 4.76
N ASP A 528 -7.18 22.02 4.18
CA ASP A 528 -7.19 23.31 3.50
C ASP A 528 -6.97 23.23 1.98
N GLY A 529 -6.61 22.06 1.47
CA GLY A 529 -6.47 21.69 0.07
C GLY A 529 -5.08 21.99 -0.50
N ASP A 530 -4.09 22.30 0.34
CA ASP A 530 -2.74 22.65 -0.11
C ASP A 530 -1.90 21.45 -0.57
N GLY A 531 -2.39 20.22 -0.37
CA GLY A 531 -1.76 18.95 -0.72
C GLY A 531 -0.82 18.41 0.36
N SER A 532 -0.81 18.98 1.56
CA SER A 532 -0.09 18.49 2.73
C SER A 532 -1.06 18.04 3.82
N LEU A 533 -0.71 17.00 4.57
CA LEU A 533 -1.55 16.50 5.66
C LEU A 533 -1.47 17.44 6.86
N ASP A 534 -2.63 17.76 7.43
CA ASP A 534 -2.78 18.57 8.64
C ASP A 534 -3.16 17.70 9.84
N LEU A 535 -2.68 18.07 11.02
CA LEU A 535 -3.08 17.41 12.27
C LEU A 535 -4.26 18.16 12.90
N VAL A 536 -5.41 17.50 12.91
CA VAL A 536 -6.63 17.95 13.58
C VAL A 536 -6.66 17.42 15.01
N ILE A 537 -6.86 18.30 15.98
CA ILE A 537 -6.74 17.98 17.40
C ILE A 537 -7.98 18.51 18.12
N SER A 538 -8.73 17.64 18.78
CA SER A 538 -9.75 18.08 19.75
C SER A 538 -9.21 18.05 21.17
N THR A 539 -9.65 19.01 21.97
CA THR A 539 -9.34 19.14 23.39
C THR A 539 -10.63 19.34 24.18
N GLY A 540 -10.55 19.33 25.51
CA GLY A 540 -11.72 19.61 26.35
C GLY A 540 -12.31 21.02 26.17
N GLY A 541 -11.58 21.96 25.56
CA GLY A 541 -11.96 23.36 25.41
C GLY A 541 -12.24 23.82 23.96
N GLY A 542 -12.15 22.93 22.98
CA GLY A 542 -12.23 23.29 21.57
C GLY A 542 -11.41 22.35 20.69
N TRP A 543 -11.27 22.68 19.42
CA TRP A 543 -10.45 21.92 18.48
C TRP A 543 -9.65 22.82 17.55
N HIS A 544 -8.51 22.31 17.10
CA HIS A 544 -7.47 23.05 16.40
C HIS A 544 -6.98 22.24 15.20
N VAL A 545 -6.42 22.94 14.23
CA VAL A 545 -5.70 22.35 13.11
C VAL A 545 -4.30 22.95 13.10
N VAL A 546 -3.29 22.10 13.03
CA VAL A 546 -1.88 22.50 12.99
C VAL A 546 -1.17 21.81 11.83
N SER A 547 -0.24 22.51 11.20
CA SER A 547 0.67 21.90 10.22
C SER A 547 1.72 21.09 11.01
N PRO A 548 1.81 19.75 10.85
CA PRO A 548 2.74 18.93 11.62
C PRO A 548 4.20 19.24 11.26
N MET A 549 4.44 19.71 10.03
CA MET A 549 5.77 20.04 9.50
C MET A 549 6.44 21.23 10.22
N ASN A 550 5.66 22.18 10.73
CA ASN A 550 6.20 23.42 11.30
C ASN A 550 5.51 23.89 12.59
N GLY A 551 4.46 23.21 13.04
CA GLY A 551 3.71 23.53 14.27
C GLY A 551 2.79 24.75 14.17
N ASN A 552 2.66 25.38 13.00
CA ASN A 552 1.80 26.55 12.83
C ASN A 552 0.33 26.16 12.93
N GLN A 553 -0.44 26.95 13.69
CA GLN A 553 -1.88 26.80 13.76
C GLN A 553 -2.54 27.34 12.50
N ILE A 554 -3.31 26.49 11.81
CA ILE A 554 -4.07 26.80 10.59
C ILE A 554 -5.50 27.23 10.96
N PHE A 555 -6.10 26.58 11.96
CA PHE A 555 -7.46 26.85 12.41
C PHE A 555 -7.64 26.57 13.90
N ALA A 556 -8.63 27.23 14.51
CA ALA A 556 -9.10 26.93 15.86
C ALA A 556 -10.57 27.30 16.02
N ALA A 557 -11.31 26.46 16.75
CA ALA A 557 -12.67 26.71 17.21
C ALA A 557 -12.78 26.42 18.70
N SER A 558 -13.53 27.26 19.43
CA SER A 558 -13.74 27.13 20.87
C SER A 558 -14.92 26.23 21.25
N ASP A 559 -15.62 25.67 20.26
CA ASP A 559 -16.70 24.72 20.49
C ASP A 559 -16.10 23.39 20.98
N ALA A 560 -16.43 23.00 22.21
CA ALA A 560 -16.08 21.67 22.70
C ALA A 560 -16.81 20.60 21.87
N VAL A 561 -16.05 19.63 21.40
CA VAL A 561 -16.54 18.50 20.61
C VAL A 561 -16.21 17.19 21.30
N SER A 562 -17.13 16.24 21.22
CA SER A 562 -16.94 14.84 21.60
C SER A 562 -17.38 13.98 20.42
N ALA A 563 -16.89 12.75 20.32
CA ALA A 563 -17.38 11.80 19.31
C ALA A 563 -17.34 12.40 17.90
N TRP A 564 -16.15 12.70 17.39
CA TRP A 564 -15.99 13.37 16.11
C TRP A 564 -15.20 12.53 15.13
N ALA A 565 -15.51 12.74 13.85
CA ALA A 565 -14.80 12.19 12.70
C ALA A 565 -14.73 13.26 11.60
N LEU A 566 -13.73 13.14 10.72
CA LEU A 566 -13.72 13.86 9.45
C LEU A 566 -14.54 13.07 8.44
N ALA A 567 -15.48 13.74 7.77
CA ALA A 567 -16.41 13.10 6.85
C ALA A 567 -16.41 13.75 5.46
N ALA A 568 -16.43 12.92 4.42
CA ALA A 568 -16.46 13.32 3.02
C ALA A 568 -17.86 13.74 2.53
N LEU A 569 -18.50 14.67 3.26
CA LEU A 569 -19.89 15.11 2.97
C LEU A 569 -19.99 16.02 1.73
N GLU A 570 -18.94 16.79 1.47
CA GLU A 570 -18.78 17.61 0.27
C GLU A 570 -17.43 17.28 -0.38
N PRO A 571 -17.27 16.11 -1.04
CA PRO A 571 -15.96 15.58 -1.43
C PRO A 571 -15.12 16.54 -2.28
N GLN A 572 -15.77 17.43 -3.02
CA GLN A 572 -15.13 18.45 -3.87
C GLN A 572 -14.47 19.61 -3.11
N ARG A 573 -14.74 19.74 -1.81
CA ARG A 573 -14.33 20.86 -0.96
C ARG A 573 -13.52 20.40 0.25
N GLY A 574 -13.19 19.12 0.32
CA GLY A 574 -12.44 18.52 1.42
C GLY A 574 -13.32 18.15 2.62
N PRO A 575 -12.70 17.70 3.72
CA PRO A 575 -13.41 17.07 4.83
C PRO A 575 -14.27 18.06 5.63
N SER A 576 -15.46 17.62 6.01
CA SER A 576 -16.26 18.25 7.08
C SER A 576 -15.86 17.66 8.43
N LEU A 577 -15.94 18.45 9.51
CA LEU A 577 -15.88 17.88 10.86
C LEU A 577 -17.29 17.62 11.35
N VAL A 578 -17.62 16.36 11.62
CA VAL A 578 -18.87 15.92 12.24
C VAL A 578 -18.58 15.60 13.70
N ALA A 579 -19.39 16.12 14.62
CA ALA A 579 -19.18 15.87 16.05
C ALA A 579 -20.47 15.99 16.85
N LEU A 580 -20.44 15.44 18.07
CA LEU A 580 -21.38 15.81 19.11
C LEU A 580 -20.88 17.04 19.88
N THR A 581 -21.79 17.97 20.14
CA THR A 581 -21.55 19.10 21.02
C THR A 581 -22.37 18.97 22.30
N PRO A 582 -21.80 19.22 23.49
CA PRO A 582 -22.53 19.07 24.76
C PRO A 582 -23.81 19.90 24.86
N GLU A 583 -23.86 21.04 24.16
CA GLU A 583 -24.97 21.99 24.24
C GLU A 583 -25.97 21.87 23.07
N HIS A 584 -25.61 21.25 21.94
CA HIS A 584 -26.41 21.32 20.71
C HIS A 584 -26.57 19.98 19.97
N GLY A 585 -26.03 18.88 20.52
CA GLY A 585 -26.12 17.55 19.91
C GLY A 585 -25.29 17.42 18.61
N PRO A 586 -25.69 16.56 17.66
CA PRO A 586 -24.94 16.31 16.43
C PRO A 586 -24.86 17.56 15.56
N SER A 587 -23.62 17.92 15.23
CA SER A 587 -23.25 19.15 14.55
C SER A 587 -22.21 18.88 13.46
N VAL A 588 -22.14 19.78 12.50
CA VAL A 588 -21.16 19.74 11.42
C VAL A 588 -20.50 21.11 11.23
N TRP A 589 -19.20 21.09 10.97
CA TRP A 589 -18.45 22.22 10.43
C TRP A 589 -18.11 21.89 8.97
N PRO A 590 -18.90 22.40 8.02
CA PRO A 590 -18.65 22.12 6.62
C PRO A 590 -17.43 22.89 6.11
N PRO A 591 -16.91 22.53 4.92
CA PRO A 591 -15.82 23.26 4.29
C PRO A 591 -16.11 24.75 4.14
N GLY A 592 -15.12 25.57 4.50
CA GLY A 592 -15.17 27.02 4.34
C GLY A 592 -14.74 27.48 2.94
N PRO A 593 -14.85 28.79 2.63
CA PRO A 593 -14.41 29.35 1.36
C PRO A 593 -12.89 29.58 1.28
N GLY A 594 -12.15 29.42 2.39
CA GLY A 594 -10.69 29.62 2.45
C GLY A 594 -9.86 28.43 1.95
N ARG A 595 -10.50 27.38 1.42
CA ARG A 595 -9.83 26.15 0.97
C ARG A 595 -9.54 26.14 -0.52
N LEU A 596 -8.50 25.44 -0.90
CA LEU A 596 -8.20 25.04 -2.27
C LEU A 596 -9.05 23.84 -2.74
N PRO A 597 -9.06 23.53 -4.05
CA PRO A 597 -9.81 22.40 -4.59
C PRO A 597 -9.28 21.04 -4.14
N PHE A 598 -10.21 20.08 -4.02
CA PHE A 598 -9.94 18.68 -3.70
C PHE A 598 -10.34 17.76 -4.86
N VAL A 599 -9.82 16.54 -4.83
CA VAL A 599 -10.34 15.36 -5.56
C VAL A 599 -10.78 14.34 -4.52
N ALA A 600 -11.89 13.65 -4.79
CA ALA A 600 -12.29 12.49 -4.02
C ALA A 600 -11.97 11.21 -4.79
N VAL A 601 -11.31 10.26 -4.14
CA VAL A 601 -10.92 8.97 -4.74
C VAL A 601 -11.47 7.84 -3.89
N SER A 602 -12.30 7.00 -4.50
CA SER A 602 -12.70 5.71 -3.93
C SER A 602 -11.96 4.60 -4.66
N LEU A 603 -11.28 3.75 -3.90
CA LEU A 603 -10.69 2.53 -4.44
C LEU A 603 -11.68 1.38 -4.26
N THR A 604 -11.72 0.48 -5.25
CA THR A 604 -12.56 -0.71 -5.17
C THR A 604 -11.87 -1.89 -5.86
N GLY A 605 -11.89 -3.05 -5.21
CA GLY A 605 -11.56 -4.32 -5.88
C GLY A 605 -12.61 -4.64 -6.95
N ARG A 606 -12.42 -5.70 -7.75
CA ARG A 606 -13.50 -6.16 -8.64
C ARG A 606 -14.40 -7.17 -7.94
N GLU A 607 -15.70 -6.98 -8.12
CA GLU A 607 -16.77 -7.82 -7.56
C GLU A 607 -17.12 -9.04 -8.46
N ASP A 608 -16.53 -9.15 -9.66
CA ASP A 608 -16.82 -10.27 -10.56
C ASP A 608 -16.10 -11.53 -10.07
N GLU A 609 -16.84 -12.52 -9.55
CA GLU A 609 -16.30 -13.82 -9.11
C GLU A 609 -15.47 -14.54 -10.20
N ALA A 610 -15.65 -14.21 -11.48
CA ALA A 610 -14.84 -14.76 -12.57
C ALA A 610 -13.44 -14.13 -12.68
N ASP A 611 -13.29 -12.90 -12.21
CA ASP A 611 -12.02 -12.22 -12.06
C ASP A 611 -11.41 -12.71 -10.74
N SER A 612 -10.46 -13.65 -10.79
CA SER A 612 -9.74 -14.13 -9.61
C SER A 612 -8.91 -12.98 -9.02
N MET A 613 -9.54 -12.09 -8.23
CA MET A 613 -8.92 -10.96 -7.56
C MET A 613 -8.33 -11.38 -6.22
N ARG A 614 -7.23 -10.73 -5.83
CA ARG A 614 -6.58 -10.92 -4.53
C ARG A 614 -6.66 -9.67 -3.64
N THR A 615 -7.39 -8.65 -4.07
CA THR A 615 -7.67 -7.43 -3.30
C THR A 615 -9.10 -7.45 -2.81
N ASN A 616 -9.33 -6.93 -1.61
CA ASN A 616 -10.67 -6.76 -1.05
C ASN A 616 -11.49 -5.71 -1.82
N ALA A 617 -12.80 -5.90 -1.92
CA ALA A 617 -13.69 -5.04 -2.68
C ALA A 617 -13.74 -3.59 -2.15
N SER A 618 -13.43 -3.40 -0.86
CA SER A 618 -13.37 -2.08 -0.20
C SER A 618 -12.10 -1.29 -0.49
N GLY A 619 -11.08 -1.91 -1.10
CA GLY A 619 -9.78 -1.28 -1.37
C GLY A 619 -8.98 -0.91 -0.12
N ILE A 620 -9.30 -1.49 1.05
CA ILE A 620 -8.61 -1.22 2.32
C ILE A 620 -7.20 -1.84 2.28
N GLY A 621 -6.20 -1.08 2.74
CA GLY A 621 -4.79 -1.45 2.71
C GLY A 621 -4.04 -0.99 1.45
N ALA A 622 -4.74 -0.42 0.46
CA ALA A 622 -4.08 0.19 -0.69
C ALA A 622 -3.42 1.53 -0.33
N ARG A 623 -2.23 1.77 -0.91
CA ARG A 623 -1.44 2.98 -0.78
C ARG A 623 -1.46 3.80 -2.07
N LEU A 624 -1.58 5.12 -1.96
CA LEU A 624 -1.63 6.05 -3.08
C LEU A 624 -0.49 7.07 -2.99
N ALA A 625 0.34 7.15 -4.02
CA ALA A 625 1.28 8.24 -4.24
C ALA A 625 0.75 9.19 -5.33
N VAL A 626 0.35 10.38 -4.91
CA VAL A 626 -0.41 11.35 -5.72
C VAL A 626 0.51 12.46 -6.18
N ARG A 627 0.55 12.70 -7.50
CA ARG A 627 1.32 13.77 -8.12
C ARG A 627 0.40 14.87 -8.65
N ALA A 628 0.53 16.08 -8.10
CA ALA A 628 -0.12 17.28 -8.62
C ALA A 628 0.92 18.36 -8.93
N GLY A 629 1.24 18.55 -10.22
CA GLY A 629 2.34 19.42 -10.63
C GLY A 629 3.67 18.93 -10.05
N ALA A 630 4.30 19.75 -9.20
CA ALA A 630 5.55 19.39 -8.54
C ALA A 630 5.38 18.82 -7.13
N ARG A 631 4.15 18.63 -6.65
CA ARG A 631 3.83 18.19 -5.30
C ARG A 631 3.55 16.70 -5.25
N TRP A 632 4.01 16.07 -4.17
CA TRP A 632 3.65 14.72 -3.77
C TRP A 632 2.75 14.79 -2.55
N THR A 633 1.78 13.88 -2.53
CA THR A 633 0.97 13.54 -1.35
C THR A 633 0.94 12.03 -1.31
N VAL A 634 1.26 11.43 -0.18
CA VAL A 634 1.21 9.98 0.02
C VAL A 634 0.19 9.68 1.11
N VAL A 635 -0.75 8.80 0.82
CA VAL A 635 -1.80 8.37 1.75
C VAL A 635 -2.06 6.89 1.56
N ASP A 636 -2.72 6.26 2.53
CA ASP A 636 -3.28 4.92 2.41
C ASP A 636 -4.79 4.95 2.69
N THR A 637 -5.40 3.78 2.64
CA THR A 637 -6.83 3.56 2.90
C THR A 637 -7.09 3.00 4.30
N TYR A 638 -6.08 2.94 5.18
CA TYR A 638 -6.30 2.69 6.58
C TYR A 638 -6.93 3.91 7.27
N ARG A 639 -7.40 3.70 8.50
CA ARG A 639 -7.96 4.77 9.32
C ARG A 639 -6.88 5.81 9.67
N ALA A 640 -7.16 7.07 9.37
CA ALA A 640 -6.27 8.22 9.63
C ALA A 640 -6.74 9.08 10.83
N ASP A 641 -7.35 8.48 11.85
CA ASP A 641 -7.75 9.16 13.08
C ASP A 641 -7.63 8.26 14.32
N SER A 642 -7.74 8.85 15.51
CA SER A 642 -7.60 8.15 16.79
C SER A 642 -8.95 7.87 17.47
N GLY A 643 -10.08 8.14 16.82
CA GLY A 643 -11.40 7.77 17.29
C GLY A 643 -11.63 6.27 17.10
N PRO A 644 -12.42 5.60 17.97
CA PRO A 644 -12.65 4.18 17.81
C PRO A 644 -13.46 3.88 16.53
N GLY A 645 -13.29 2.69 15.98
CA GLY A 645 -14.00 2.24 14.80
C GLY A 645 -13.23 2.46 13.50
N GLN A 646 -13.93 2.24 12.38
CA GLN A 646 -13.37 2.38 11.03
C GLN A 646 -14.47 2.83 10.08
N SER A 647 -14.33 4.04 9.54
CA SER A 647 -15.19 4.59 8.47
C SER A 647 -14.81 4.01 7.10
N LEU A 648 -15.77 3.96 6.17
CA LEU A 648 -15.53 3.58 4.77
C LEU A 648 -16.04 4.69 3.86
N GLN A 649 -15.14 5.56 3.41
CA GLN A 649 -15.48 6.76 2.65
C GLN A 649 -14.37 7.13 1.66
N PRO A 650 -14.64 7.95 0.63
CA PRO A 650 -13.61 8.37 -0.33
C PRO A 650 -12.46 9.12 0.35
N LEU A 651 -11.23 8.89 -0.13
CA LEU A 651 -10.07 9.70 0.23
C LEU A 651 -10.18 11.10 -0.37
N LEU A 652 -9.91 12.12 0.42
CA LEU A 652 -9.97 13.52 0.00
C LEU A 652 -8.56 14.07 -0.17
N LEU A 653 -8.19 14.38 -1.41
CA LEU A 653 -6.84 14.78 -1.79
C LEU A 653 -6.83 16.25 -2.22
N GLY A 654 -6.14 17.12 -1.49
CA GLY A 654 -5.94 18.51 -1.92
C GLY A 654 -4.91 18.61 -3.04
N LEU A 655 -5.07 19.64 -3.88
CA LEU A 655 -4.33 19.76 -5.14
C LEU A 655 -3.33 20.90 -5.14
N GLY A 656 -3.18 21.64 -4.05
CA GLY A 656 -2.32 22.83 -4.02
C GLY A 656 -2.73 23.89 -5.06
N GLY A 657 -4.01 23.93 -5.43
CA GLY A 657 -4.55 24.80 -6.49
C GLY A 657 -4.40 24.27 -7.92
N ALA A 658 -3.82 23.07 -8.13
CA ALA A 658 -3.79 22.44 -9.44
C ALA A 658 -5.22 22.08 -9.91
N PRO A 659 -5.49 22.12 -11.24
CA PRO A 659 -6.81 21.81 -11.76
C PRO A 659 -7.13 20.30 -11.81
N ARG A 660 -6.13 19.45 -11.56
CA ARG A 660 -6.23 17.99 -11.57
C ARG A 660 -5.01 17.38 -10.89
N ILE A 661 -5.14 16.12 -10.47
CA ILE A 661 -4.01 15.23 -10.23
C ILE A 661 -3.41 14.86 -11.60
N ASP A 662 -2.10 15.02 -11.76
CA ASP A 662 -1.43 14.61 -13.01
C ASP A 662 -1.41 13.09 -13.10
N PHE A 663 -1.00 12.41 -12.03
CA PHE A 663 -1.19 10.96 -11.88
C PHE A 663 -1.23 10.54 -10.42
N VAL A 664 -1.82 9.38 -10.18
CA VAL A 664 -1.78 8.65 -8.91
C VAL A 664 -1.24 7.26 -9.17
N SER A 665 -0.17 6.91 -8.46
CA SER A 665 0.32 5.55 -8.36
C SER A 665 -0.40 4.86 -7.21
N ILE A 666 -0.87 3.65 -7.42
CA ILE A 666 -1.61 2.86 -6.44
C ILE A 666 -0.87 1.54 -6.27
N ASP A 667 -0.44 1.28 -5.06
CA ASP A 667 -0.01 -0.05 -4.63
C ASP A 667 -1.21 -0.68 -3.93
N TRP A 668 -1.84 -1.65 -4.58
CA TRP A 668 -2.96 -2.39 -4.00
C TRP A 668 -2.45 -3.33 -2.90
N SER A 669 -3.35 -3.78 -2.02
CA SER A 669 -2.97 -4.64 -0.88
C SER A 669 -2.35 -5.97 -1.33
N ASP A 670 -2.64 -6.44 -2.53
CA ASP A 670 -2.05 -7.65 -3.12
C ASP A 670 -0.70 -7.42 -3.86
N GLY A 671 -0.17 -6.19 -3.78
CA GLY A 671 1.07 -5.78 -4.44
C GLY A 671 0.91 -5.48 -5.93
N VAL A 672 -0.31 -5.44 -6.49
CA VAL A 672 -0.54 -4.94 -7.85
C VAL A 672 -0.23 -3.45 -7.90
N LEU A 673 0.69 -3.06 -8.77
CA LEU A 673 0.92 -1.65 -9.10
C LEU A 673 -0.07 -1.21 -10.18
N GLN A 674 -0.76 -0.10 -9.94
CA GLN A 674 -1.63 0.58 -10.90
C GLN A 674 -1.30 2.07 -10.99
N THR A 675 -1.59 2.69 -12.12
CA THR A 675 -1.43 4.14 -12.28
C THR A 675 -2.61 4.73 -13.02
N GLU A 676 -3.25 5.71 -12.39
CA GLU A 676 -4.30 6.52 -13.00
C GLU A 676 -3.84 7.94 -13.24
N MET A 677 -4.44 8.64 -14.21
CA MET A 677 -3.99 9.98 -14.61
C MET A 677 -5.13 10.92 -14.92
N ASP A 678 -4.83 12.22 -14.84
CA ASP A 678 -5.75 13.31 -15.17
C ASP A 678 -7.06 13.34 -14.36
N LEU A 679 -7.00 13.02 -13.05
CA LEU A 679 -8.18 13.07 -12.17
C LEU A 679 -8.55 14.53 -11.88
N ALA A 680 -9.66 14.98 -12.45
CA ALA A 680 -10.11 16.36 -12.38
C ALA A 680 -10.49 16.80 -10.96
N ALA A 681 -10.07 18.02 -10.59
CA ALA A 681 -10.48 18.69 -9.36
C ALA A 681 -12.01 18.84 -9.30
N GLY A 682 -12.55 18.77 -8.08
CA GLY A 682 -13.97 18.92 -7.84
C GLY A 682 -14.83 17.85 -8.52
N SER A 683 -14.25 16.67 -8.76
CA SER A 683 -14.95 15.45 -9.16
C SER A 683 -14.60 14.29 -8.20
N ALA A 684 -15.55 13.37 -8.03
CA ALA A 684 -15.31 12.09 -7.36
C ALA A 684 -14.96 11.04 -8.41
N HIS A 685 -13.92 10.25 -8.15
CA HIS A 685 -13.42 9.22 -9.06
C HIS A 685 -13.42 7.88 -8.33
N ILE A 686 -14.01 6.87 -8.96
CA ILE A 686 -13.91 5.49 -8.52
C ILE A 686 -12.82 4.83 -9.37
N ILE A 687 -11.81 4.27 -8.71
CA ILE A 687 -10.73 3.54 -9.37
C ILE A 687 -10.89 2.07 -8.99
N ALA A 688 -11.29 1.27 -9.97
CA ALA A 688 -11.31 -0.17 -9.84
C ALA A 688 -9.92 -0.74 -10.10
N GLU A 689 -9.55 -1.77 -9.34
CA GLU A 689 -8.32 -2.50 -9.59
C GLU A 689 -8.30 -3.07 -11.03
N THR A 690 -7.17 -2.89 -11.70
CA THR A 690 -6.86 -3.55 -12.96
C THR A 690 -6.08 -4.82 -12.66
N GLN A 691 -6.73 -5.98 -12.78
CA GLN A 691 -6.07 -7.28 -12.62
C GLN A 691 -4.89 -7.41 -13.59
N ARG A 692 -3.68 -7.42 -13.04
CA ARG A 692 -2.40 -7.56 -13.77
C ARG A 692 -1.67 -8.86 -13.42
N GLN A 693 -1.94 -9.45 -12.26
CA GLN A 693 -1.44 -10.74 -11.81
C GLN A 693 -2.36 -11.88 -12.25
N LEU A 694 -2.64 -11.98 -13.56
CA LEU A 694 -3.32 -13.17 -14.06
C LEU A 694 -2.41 -14.40 -13.82
N SER A 695 -3.00 -15.58 -13.60
CA SER A 695 -2.32 -16.89 -13.70
C SER A 695 -2.69 -17.56 -15.03
N SER A 696 -1.69 -18.08 -15.75
CA SER A 696 -1.91 -18.76 -17.03
C SER A 696 -0.71 -19.62 -17.42
N CYS A 697 -1.01 -20.61 -18.24
CA CYS A 697 -0.03 -21.55 -18.74
C CYS A 697 1.07 -20.82 -19.56
N PRO A 698 2.34 -21.22 -19.43
CA PRO A 698 3.36 -20.86 -20.40
C PRO A 698 2.92 -21.16 -21.85
N VAL A 699 3.40 -20.37 -22.80
CA VAL A 699 2.98 -20.44 -24.21
C VAL A 699 4.13 -20.85 -25.11
N LEU A 700 3.86 -21.71 -26.10
CA LEU A 700 4.83 -22.13 -27.09
C LEU A 700 4.67 -21.33 -28.39
N PHE A 701 5.78 -20.77 -28.85
CA PHE A 701 5.92 -20.20 -30.18
C PHE A 701 6.91 -21.02 -31.02
N SER A 702 6.68 -21.01 -32.33
CA SER A 702 7.59 -21.61 -33.31
C SER A 702 7.83 -20.65 -34.47
N TRP A 703 9.02 -20.74 -35.07
CA TRP A 703 9.35 -19.98 -36.28
C TRP A 703 8.90 -20.74 -37.53
N ASP A 704 8.05 -20.12 -38.34
CA ASP A 704 7.52 -20.72 -39.57
C ASP A 704 8.31 -20.36 -40.84
N GLY A 705 9.33 -19.51 -40.71
CA GLY A 705 10.15 -19.02 -41.83
C GLY A 705 10.00 -17.53 -42.09
N GLU A 706 8.86 -16.94 -41.71
CA GLU A 706 8.54 -15.53 -41.91
C GLU A 706 8.21 -14.81 -40.60
N ALA A 707 7.53 -15.50 -39.67
CA ALA A 707 7.11 -14.94 -38.39
C ALA A 707 7.13 -15.96 -37.25
N TRP A 708 7.02 -15.44 -36.03
CA TRP A 708 6.69 -16.25 -34.86
C TRP A 708 5.19 -16.52 -34.84
N ILE A 709 4.82 -17.79 -34.68
CA ILE A 709 3.43 -18.22 -34.57
C ILE A 709 3.19 -18.88 -33.23
N PHE A 710 2.05 -18.56 -32.62
CA PHE A 710 1.57 -19.23 -31.42
C PHE A 710 1.19 -20.68 -31.77
N VAL A 711 1.65 -21.63 -30.95
CA VAL A 711 1.43 -23.06 -31.13
C VAL A 711 0.36 -23.55 -30.18
N SER A 712 0.58 -23.37 -28.87
CA SER A 712 -0.30 -23.84 -27.80
C SER A 712 0.17 -23.29 -26.47
N ASP A 713 -0.75 -23.28 -25.50
CA ASP A 713 -0.46 -23.24 -24.07
C ASP A 713 0.18 -24.58 -23.64
N LEU A 714 1.07 -24.56 -22.65
CA LEU A 714 1.73 -25.72 -22.05
C LEU A 714 2.01 -25.51 -20.56
N LEU A 715 2.19 -26.59 -19.81
CA LEU A 715 2.51 -26.65 -18.38
C LEU A 715 1.43 -26.09 -17.43
N GLY A 716 0.21 -25.89 -17.91
CA GLY A 716 -0.88 -25.24 -17.16
C GLY A 716 -1.55 -26.01 -16.03
N VAL A 717 -1.26 -27.30 -15.85
CA VAL A 717 -2.02 -28.16 -14.93
C VAL A 717 -1.08 -28.74 -13.89
N GLY A 718 -0.93 -28.07 -12.74
CA GLY A 718 -0.27 -28.65 -11.57
C GLY A 718 0.99 -27.91 -11.15
N GLY A 719 0.79 -26.71 -10.62
CA GLY A 719 1.82 -25.98 -9.86
C GLY A 719 2.38 -26.86 -8.73
N ILE A 720 3.70 -26.93 -8.65
CA ILE A 720 4.38 -27.62 -7.57
C ILE A 720 4.14 -26.79 -6.30
N GLY A 721 3.59 -27.40 -5.25
CA GLY A 721 3.39 -26.72 -3.97
C GLY A 721 2.14 -25.83 -3.91
N TYR A 722 1.19 -25.98 -4.83
CA TYR A 722 -0.09 -25.27 -4.77
C TYR A 722 -0.84 -25.62 -3.47
N ALA A 723 -0.98 -24.67 -2.55
CA ALA A 723 -1.60 -24.90 -1.24
C ALA A 723 -3.12 -25.04 -1.37
N LEU A 724 -3.67 -26.14 -0.85
CA LEU A 724 -5.12 -26.40 -0.79
C LEU A 724 -5.70 -26.12 0.59
N GLY A 725 -4.84 -25.85 1.57
CA GLY A 725 -5.16 -25.57 2.96
C GLY A 725 -3.95 -25.84 3.87
N PRO A 726 -4.06 -25.57 5.18
CA PRO A 726 -2.96 -25.77 6.12
C PRO A 726 -2.36 -27.18 6.05
N GLY A 727 -1.11 -27.27 5.56
CA GLY A 727 -0.38 -28.53 5.38
C GLY A 727 -0.88 -29.44 4.25
N GLN A 728 -1.74 -28.95 3.35
CA GLN A 728 -2.26 -29.70 2.19
C GLN A 728 -1.86 -29.01 0.88
N TYR A 729 -1.37 -29.79 -0.08
CA TYR A 729 -0.86 -29.28 -1.37
C TYR A 729 -1.37 -30.12 -2.54
N GLY A 730 -1.58 -29.47 -3.69
CA GLY A 730 -1.99 -30.10 -4.95
C GLY A 730 -0.93 -31.03 -5.52
N GLU A 731 -1.37 -32.10 -6.19
CA GLU A 731 -0.49 -33.05 -6.88
C GLU A 731 -0.06 -32.46 -8.24
N PRO A 732 1.24 -32.23 -8.49
CA PRO A 732 1.71 -31.62 -9.73
C PRO A 732 1.65 -32.63 -10.90
N ARG A 733 1.51 -32.14 -12.14
CA ARG A 733 1.60 -32.97 -13.36
C ARG A 733 2.96 -32.73 -14.06
N PRO A 734 3.96 -33.60 -13.87
CA PRO A 734 5.33 -33.32 -14.28
C PRO A 734 5.62 -33.55 -15.77
N TRP A 735 4.60 -33.76 -16.62
CA TRP A 735 4.81 -33.99 -18.05
C TRP A 735 3.63 -33.57 -18.91
N GLU A 736 3.96 -33.08 -20.11
CA GLU A 736 3.01 -32.77 -21.16
C GLU A 736 3.55 -33.10 -22.55
N ARG A 737 2.65 -33.32 -23.51
CA ARG A 737 3.00 -33.65 -24.89
C ARG A 737 2.07 -32.91 -25.84
N PHE A 738 2.66 -32.15 -26.77
CA PHE A 738 1.95 -31.43 -27.80
C PHE A 738 2.41 -31.84 -29.19
N MET A 739 1.46 -31.84 -30.12
CA MET A 739 1.72 -32.08 -31.54
C MET A 739 1.93 -30.74 -32.23
N MET A 740 3.07 -30.59 -32.91
CA MET A 740 3.38 -29.38 -33.68
C MET A 740 2.51 -29.29 -34.95
N PRO A 741 1.92 -28.12 -35.27
CA PRO A 741 1.17 -27.96 -36.50
C PRO A 741 2.02 -28.21 -37.76
N PRO A 742 1.45 -28.76 -38.86
CA PRO A 742 2.21 -29.23 -40.03
C PRO A 742 3.01 -28.18 -40.83
N THR A 743 2.89 -26.90 -40.48
CA THR A 743 3.57 -25.78 -41.14
C THR A 743 4.27 -24.86 -40.16
N SER A 744 4.37 -25.25 -38.89
CA SER A 744 4.79 -24.32 -37.85
C SER A 744 6.30 -24.25 -37.62
N LEU A 745 7.06 -25.07 -38.35
CA LEU A 745 8.48 -25.30 -38.10
C LEU A 745 9.26 -25.19 -39.41
N ALA A 746 9.90 -24.04 -39.61
CA ALA A 746 10.91 -23.87 -40.64
C ALA A 746 12.31 -23.72 -40.04
N SER A 747 13.31 -24.02 -40.86
CA SER A 747 14.70 -23.84 -40.47
C SER A 747 15.11 -22.37 -40.64
N SER A 748 15.68 -21.79 -39.59
CA SER A 748 16.42 -20.53 -39.62
C SER A 748 17.91 -20.85 -39.41
N ASP A 749 18.76 -20.53 -40.38
CA ASP A 749 20.20 -20.83 -40.37
C ASP A 749 20.57 -22.29 -40.02
N GLY A 750 19.79 -23.26 -40.52
CA GLY A 750 20.02 -24.69 -40.28
C GLY A 750 19.57 -25.18 -38.90
N ARG A 751 18.87 -24.34 -38.12
CA ARG A 751 18.30 -24.68 -36.81
C ARG A 751 16.77 -24.59 -36.87
N LEU A 752 16.10 -25.42 -36.07
CA LEU A 752 14.69 -25.23 -35.74
C LEU A 752 14.63 -24.42 -34.45
N VAL A 753 13.81 -23.38 -34.42
CA VAL A 753 13.71 -22.49 -33.28
C VAL A 753 12.30 -22.57 -32.70
N LEU A 754 12.24 -22.89 -31.41
CA LEU A 754 11.05 -22.90 -30.57
C LEU A 754 11.31 -21.94 -29.41
N LYS A 755 10.32 -21.15 -29.05
CA LYS A 755 10.39 -20.22 -27.92
C LYS A 755 9.25 -20.55 -26.97
N VAL A 756 9.58 -20.86 -25.73
CA VAL A 756 8.58 -20.89 -24.66
C VAL A 756 8.56 -19.48 -24.10
N GLY A 757 7.40 -18.83 -24.17
CA GLY A 757 7.13 -17.60 -23.46
C GLY A 757 6.47 -17.95 -22.13
N GLU A 758 6.91 -17.28 -21.08
CA GLU A 758 6.26 -17.29 -19.78
C GLU A 758 5.62 -15.91 -19.63
N PRO A 759 4.33 -15.76 -19.97
CA PRO A 759 3.69 -14.46 -20.00
C PRO A 759 3.26 -13.98 -18.60
N MET A 760 3.34 -14.84 -17.58
CA MET A 760 2.80 -14.59 -16.24
C MET A 760 3.91 -14.49 -15.18
N GLU A 761 3.52 -14.23 -13.93
CA GLU A 761 4.43 -14.12 -12.78
C GLU A 761 4.84 -15.46 -12.15
N GLU A 762 4.44 -16.58 -12.74
CA GLU A 762 4.84 -17.92 -12.31
C GLU A 762 6.32 -18.21 -12.64
N ILE A 763 6.88 -19.26 -12.03
CA ILE A 763 8.21 -19.80 -12.39
C ILE A 763 8.03 -21.13 -13.08
N THR A 764 8.36 -21.18 -14.36
CA THR A 764 8.29 -22.39 -15.17
C THR A 764 9.51 -23.27 -14.93
N TYR A 765 9.30 -24.39 -14.24
CA TYR A 765 10.31 -25.44 -14.13
C TYR A 765 10.27 -26.37 -15.34
N LEU A 766 11.24 -26.20 -16.25
CA LEU A 766 11.44 -27.10 -17.39
C LEU A 766 12.72 -27.94 -17.20
N ASP A 767 12.58 -29.16 -16.69
CA ASP A 767 13.70 -30.09 -16.51
C ASP A 767 14.25 -30.62 -17.85
N ALA A 768 13.35 -30.97 -18.78
CA ALA A 768 13.73 -31.43 -20.11
C ALA A 768 12.68 -31.12 -21.17
N ALA A 769 13.14 -30.70 -22.35
CA ALA A 769 12.34 -30.61 -23.57
C ALA A 769 12.90 -31.53 -24.65
N ARG A 770 12.02 -32.19 -25.40
CA ARG A 770 12.41 -33.06 -26.52
C ARG A 770 11.46 -32.89 -27.69
N LEU A 771 12.01 -32.52 -28.85
CA LEU A 771 11.30 -32.64 -30.12
C LEU A 771 11.41 -34.08 -30.63
N VAL A 772 10.26 -34.72 -30.86
CA VAL A 772 10.18 -36.08 -31.40
C VAL A 772 9.46 -36.03 -32.74
N ALA A 773 10.18 -36.39 -33.81
CA ALA A 773 9.58 -36.58 -35.13
C ALA A 773 9.09 -38.02 -35.25
N TYR A 774 7.80 -38.18 -35.58
CA TYR A 774 7.21 -39.46 -35.93
C TYR A 774 7.01 -39.51 -37.45
N ASP A 775 7.76 -40.38 -38.12
CA ASP A 775 7.49 -40.73 -39.51
C ASP A 775 6.34 -41.74 -39.52
N LEU A 776 5.13 -41.24 -39.81
CA LEU A 776 3.93 -42.08 -39.89
C LEU A 776 3.81 -42.61 -41.33
N PRO A 777 3.63 -43.93 -41.51
CA PRO A 777 3.67 -44.59 -42.82
C PRO A 777 2.57 -44.19 -43.80
#